data_AF-U6KIM6-F1
#
_entry.id   AF-U6KIM6-F1
#
_cell.length_a   1.000
_cell.length_b   1.000
_cell.length_c   1.000
_cell.angle_alpha   90.00
_cell.angle_beta   90.00
_cell.angle_gamma   90.00
#
_symmetry.space_group_name_H-M   'P 1'
#
loop_
_entity.id
_entity.type
_entity.pdbx_description
1 polymer ?
#
loop_
_entity_poly.entity_id
_entity_poly.type
_entity_poly.pdbx_seq_one_letter_code
_entity_poly.pdbx_strand_id
1 'polypeptide(L)'
;MEPLIGGPTSPFRSANTSAASSLPLDSQQPRELSDFSFYKAVNTADKTLHSTYRRGKRSAETSKLKSLQSQDSFKRDALRTITRFLSFSEFPGPLSAKALSSPQRSLLIEIWGHLFRRCFDDSVKITAENVNDEVPRLFKEIGYPFPISKSAMLAPGTGHQWPHHLAALSWLCELLIYENEFFFQEEETSECSGPADVVGKLVAAAYPQLGKDPQALRTAVLGQLQAMKRDAETAQQQMQQQLQQQQQQLAGIETELRDNASLMDTIEQLRREADSLRRQIAETRSEISNEESVAAATEAERDSLLQQQKAALKEVKRLEERVKAQGIDKAEVERIRHDVARLRDGVSHRAKEIEVLSEGLQDLVDKIADDSEKLRIAGQSVNDALSNMAQLAVSGKLQTAEAWSALPKMETVPAAAAAAGGAAAAAAGSGGSAAAERAVAAVAAAAACDVKRATKEILGVDWTELKKEMLRVMRLEEEAKEETQQQRQRLGKEIEKLKKAIKDLLASRKTLEKRMQLVQEDLQQLQQQQQNEQQQLQEAEREHLEGVREAKQQHQQQQQLLQRLVQQQEQLLQQEERQQQQQAAAAVQDLQQQQQQALQQKHLLLQQLKCLAETKQAEYTALEQQLLELSEALGPSPNQEEPPQ
;
A
#
# COMPACT_ATOMS: atom_id res chain seq x y z
N MET A 1 -17.78 -66.56 -16.50
CA MET A 1 -18.53 -67.03 -15.33
C MET A 1 -19.21 -65.82 -14.72
N GLU A 2 -20.55 -65.92 -14.66
CA GLU A 2 -21.63 -65.06 -14.10
C GLU A 2 -21.36 -63.75 -13.34
N PRO A 3 -22.37 -62.85 -13.19
CA PRO A 3 -23.57 -62.66 -14.02
C PRO A 3 -23.91 -61.19 -14.35
N LEU A 4 -24.77 -61.04 -15.35
CA LEU A 4 -25.53 -59.84 -15.69
C LEU A 4 -26.54 -59.49 -14.59
N ILE A 5 -26.48 -58.26 -14.08
CA ILE A 5 -27.59 -57.60 -13.40
C ILE A 5 -27.84 -56.28 -14.14
N GLY A 6 -28.70 -56.34 -15.16
CA GLY A 6 -29.26 -55.16 -15.81
C GLY A 6 -30.51 -54.73 -15.04
N GLY A 7 -30.40 -53.65 -14.25
CA GLY A 7 -31.56 -52.95 -13.71
C GLY A 7 -32.33 -52.22 -14.82
N PRO A 8 -33.64 -51.97 -14.63
CA PRO A 8 -34.43 -51.21 -15.59
C PRO A 8 -33.94 -49.75 -15.60
N THR A 9 -33.32 -49.35 -16.70
CA THR A 9 -32.97 -47.96 -16.97
C THR A 9 -34.24 -47.21 -17.33
N SER A 10 -34.60 -46.25 -16.48
CA SER A 10 -35.66 -45.28 -16.75
C SER A 10 -35.29 -44.41 -17.97
N PRO A 11 -36.18 -44.23 -18.97
CA PRO A 11 -35.89 -43.43 -20.15
C PRO A 11 -35.98 -41.90 -19.94
N PHE A 12 -36.19 -41.42 -18.70
CA PHE A 12 -36.23 -39.99 -18.36
C PHE A 12 -34.83 -39.36 -18.20
N ARG A 13 -33.89 -39.67 -19.09
CA ARG A 13 -32.60 -38.95 -19.15
C ARG A 13 -32.17 -38.71 -20.59
N SER A 14 -32.83 -37.78 -21.26
CA SER A 14 -32.27 -37.11 -22.43
C SER A 14 -31.51 -35.86 -21.98
N ALA A 15 -30.24 -35.84 -22.35
CA ALA A 15 -29.28 -34.78 -22.12
C ALA A 15 -29.76 -33.42 -22.65
N ASN A 16 -29.61 -32.38 -21.83
CA ASN A 16 -29.43 -31.04 -22.34
C ASN A 16 -28.53 -30.24 -21.40
N THR A 17 -27.22 -30.31 -21.65
CA THR A 17 -26.25 -29.37 -21.11
C THR A 17 -26.19 -28.15 -22.02
N SER A 18 -26.79 -27.04 -21.59
CA SER A 18 -26.35 -25.70 -21.96
C SER A 18 -26.59 -24.74 -20.82
N ALA A 19 -25.59 -23.90 -20.62
CA ALA A 19 -25.36 -23.08 -19.45
C ALA A 19 -26.35 -21.91 -19.30
N ALA A 20 -26.36 -21.38 -18.07
CA ALA A 20 -26.88 -20.09 -17.61
C ALA A 20 -28.41 -19.96 -17.45
N SER A 21 -28.87 -20.02 -16.21
CA SER A 21 -29.26 -18.81 -15.46
C SER A 21 -29.71 -19.19 -14.05
N SER A 22 -29.12 -18.55 -13.06
CA SER A 22 -29.51 -18.61 -11.65
C SER A 22 -30.94 -18.11 -11.44
N LEU A 23 -31.82 -18.99 -10.96
CA LEU A 23 -33.09 -18.64 -10.31
C LEU A 23 -33.27 -19.56 -9.09
N PRO A 24 -33.83 -19.06 -7.98
CA PRO A 24 -33.82 -19.72 -6.69
C PRO A 24 -34.74 -20.95 -6.69
N LEU A 25 -34.36 -21.98 -5.93
CA LEU A 25 -35.24 -23.09 -5.56
C LEU A 25 -36.50 -22.52 -4.90
N ASP A 26 -37.56 -22.41 -5.69
CA ASP A 26 -38.91 -22.29 -5.17
C ASP A 26 -39.37 -23.72 -4.86
N SER A 27 -39.56 -23.99 -3.58
CA SER A 27 -40.15 -25.20 -3.05
C SER A 27 -41.53 -25.42 -3.66
N GLN A 28 -41.61 -26.23 -4.73
CA GLN A 28 -42.87 -26.71 -5.26
C GLN A 28 -43.52 -27.61 -4.21
N GLN A 29 -44.43 -27.05 -3.41
CA GLN A 29 -45.33 -27.85 -2.60
C GLN A 29 -46.14 -28.77 -3.54
N PRO A 30 -46.33 -30.05 -3.20
CA PRO A 30 -47.21 -30.94 -3.95
C PRO A 30 -48.60 -30.31 -4.04
N ARG A 31 -49.21 -30.33 -5.23
CA ARG A 31 -50.59 -29.83 -5.39
C ARG A 31 -51.52 -30.65 -4.50
N GLU A 32 -52.33 -29.98 -3.69
CA GLU A 32 -53.34 -30.69 -2.92
C GLU A 32 -54.43 -31.23 -3.85
N LEU A 33 -55.10 -32.32 -3.46
CA LEU A 33 -56.25 -32.90 -4.20
C LEU A 33 -57.34 -31.85 -4.52
N SER A 34 -57.42 -30.77 -3.73
CA SER A 34 -58.33 -29.63 -3.88
C SER A 34 -57.98 -28.70 -5.06
N ASP A 35 -56.73 -28.69 -5.54
CA ASP A 35 -56.23 -27.82 -6.60
C ASP A 35 -56.53 -28.33 -8.02
N PHE A 36 -56.91 -29.60 -8.14
CA PHE A 36 -57.24 -30.24 -9.41
C PHE A 36 -58.58 -29.74 -9.97
N SER A 37 -58.67 -29.62 -11.31
CA SER A 37 -59.76 -28.91 -11.98
C SER A 37 -61.11 -29.56 -11.73
N PHE A 38 -61.15 -30.88 -11.56
CA PHE A 38 -62.36 -31.62 -11.20
C PHE A 38 -62.86 -31.24 -9.81
N TYR A 39 -62.00 -31.29 -8.79
CA TYR A 39 -62.38 -30.98 -7.41
C TYR A 39 -62.67 -29.49 -7.21
N LYS A 40 -61.91 -28.61 -7.88
CA LYS A 40 -62.18 -27.17 -7.92
C LYS A 40 -63.54 -26.86 -8.50
N ALA A 41 -63.94 -27.53 -9.58
CA ALA A 41 -65.23 -27.33 -10.21
C ALA A 41 -66.38 -27.84 -9.30
N VAL A 42 -66.23 -29.01 -8.67
CA VAL A 42 -67.23 -29.62 -7.78
C VAL A 42 -67.40 -28.86 -6.44
N ASN A 43 -66.35 -28.22 -5.92
CA ASN A 43 -66.33 -27.50 -4.64
C ASN A 43 -66.57 -25.97 -4.72
N THR A 44 -66.95 -25.42 -5.89
CA THR A 44 -67.15 -23.96 -6.06
C THR A 44 -68.23 -23.32 -5.16
N ALA A 45 -68.99 -24.10 -4.37
CA ALA A 45 -69.95 -23.62 -3.40
C ALA A 45 -69.83 -24.35 -2.05
N ASP A 46 -68.74 -24.10 -1.31
CA ASP A 46 -68.70 -23.85 0.15
C ASP A 46 -67.25 -23.97 0.65
N LYS A 47 -66.71 -22.88 1.22
CA LYS A 47 -65.35 -22.83 1.80
C LYS A 47 -65.22 -23.46 3.19
N THR A 48 -66.16 -24.31 3.58
CA THR A 48 -66.14 -24.96 4.89
C THR A 48 -66.79 -26.30 4.77
N LEU A 49 -66.02 -27.37 4.60
CA LEU A 49 -66.37 -28.76 4.97
C LEU A 49 -65.14 -29.66 4.81
N HIS A 50 -64.15 -29.50 5.69
CA HIS A 50 -63.42 -30.68 6.15
C HIS A 50 -64.32 -31.37 7.18
N SER A 51 -64.42 -32.70 7.08
CA SER A 51 -65.15 -33.57 8.00
C SER A 51 -66.68 -33.58 7.83
N THR A 52 -67.17 -34.60 7.12
CA THR A 52 -68.22 -35.56 7.56
C THR A 52 -68.86 -36.25 6.34
N TYR A 53 -68.26 -37.34 5.87
CA TYR A 53 -68.92 -38.26 4.94
C TYR A 53 -69.91 -39.15 5.71
N ARG A 54 -71.17 -38.71 5.83
CA ARG A 54 -72.31 -39.56 6.23
C ARG A 54 -73.45 -39.42 5.23
N ARG A 55 -73.52 -40.41 4.34
CA ARG A 55 -74.73 -41.13 3.88
C ARG A 55 -76.04 -40.31 3.86
N GLY A 56 -76.29 -39.57 2.78
CA GLY A 56 -77.65 -39.08 2.49
C GLY A 56 -77.76 -37.91 1.51
N LYS A 57 -77.26 -38.00 0.26
CA LYS A 57 -77.43 -36.89 -0.71
C LYS A 57 -77.39 -37.24 -2.22
N ARG A 58 -77.88 -38.43 -2.61
CA ARG A 58 -77.86 -38.87 -4.04
C ARG A 58 -78.55 -37.91 -5.05
N SER A 59 -79.54 -37.11 -4.61
CA SER A 59 -80.28 -36.19 -5.49
C SER A 59 -79.55 -34.84 -5.71
N ALA A 60 -78.78 -34.38 -4.72
CA ALA A 60 -78.03 -33.12 -4.81
C ALA A 60 -76.75 -33.28 -5.65
N GLU A 61 -76.09 -34.44 -5.55
CA GLU A 61 -74.87 -34.77 -6.30
C GLU A 61 -75.12 -34.90 -7.81
N THR A 62 -76.23 -35.53 -8.20
CA THR A 62 -76.61 -35.65 -9.61
C THR A 62 -76.98 -34.30 -10.24
N SER A 63 -77.54 -33.38 -9.45
CA SER A 63 -77.83 -32.00 -9.89
C SER A 63 -76.56 -31.16 -10.04
N LYS A 64 -75.58 -31.35 -9.14
CA LYS A 64 -74.25 -30.71 -9.22
C LYS A 64 -73.47 -31.18 -10.45
N LEU A 65 -73.42 -32.49 -10.71
CA LEU A 65 -72.75 -33.03 -11.89
C LEU A 65 -73.37 -32.53 -13.19
N LYS A 66 -74.71 -32.47 -13.27
CA LYS A 66 -75.42 -31.90 -14.43
C LYS A 66 -75.10 -30.42 -14.67
N SER A 67 -74.95 -29.63 -13.60
CA SER A 67 -74.56 -28.22 -13.68
C SER A 67 -73.13 -28.05 -14.22
N LEU A 68 -72.19 -28.88 -13.75
CA LEU A 68 -70.79 -28.87 -14.21
C LEU A 68 -70.64 -29.33 -15.67
N GLN A 69 -71.42 -30.34 -16.07
CA GLN A 69 -71.47 -30.84 -17.45
C GLN A 69 -71.99 -29.79 -18.45
N SER A 70 -72.74 -28.79 -17.99
CA SER A 70 -73.25 -27.71 -18.84
C SER A 70 -72.23 -26.60 -19.08
N GLN A 71 -71.16 -26.50 -18.29
CA GLN A 71 -70.16 -25.45 -18.44
C GLN A 71 -69.12 -25.82 -19.52
N ASP A 72 -68.99 -25.00 -20.56
CA ASP A 72 -68.04 -25.26 -21.65
C ASP A 72 -66.57 -25.02 -21.25
N SER A 73 -66.31 -24.23 -20.21
CA SER A 73 -64.99 -24.08 -19.60
C SER A 73 -64.49 -25.40 -19.01
N PHE A 74 -65.33 -26.08 -18.23
CA PHE A 74 -65.01 -27.38 -17.63
C PHE A 74 -64.71 -28.44 -18.69
N LYS A 75 -65.52 -28.53 -19.74
CA LYS A 75 -65.26 -29.48 -20.85
C LYS A 75 -63.91 -29.25 -21.51
N ARG A 76 -63.54 -27.99 -21.76
CA ARG A 76 -62.25 -27.62 -22.36
C ARG A 76 -61.07 -27.99 -21.45
N ASP A 77 -61.19 -27.72 -20.16
CA ASP A 77 -60.12 -28.02 -19.21
C ASP A 77 -59.98 -29.54 -18.99
N ALA A 78 -61.09 -30.26 -18.86
CA ALA A 78 -61.11 -31.73 -18.81
C ALA A 78 -60.46 -32.36 -20.05
N LEU A 79 -60.81 -31.88 -21.25
CA LEU A 79 -60.19 -32.34 -22.50
C LEU A 79 -58.69 -32.05 -22.54
N ARG A 80 -58.25 -30.88 -22.04
CA ARG A 80 -56.82 -30.54 -21.95
C ARG A 80 -56.08 -31.48 -21.00
N THR A 81 -56.65 -31.77 -19.83
CA THR A 81 -56.04 -32.68 -18.85
C THR A 81 -55.93 -34.10 -19.40
N ILE A 82 -56.99 -34.63 -19.99
CA ILE A 82 -56.98 -35.97 -20.60
C ILE A 82 -55.97 -36.02 -21.76
N THR A 83 -55.95 -35.02 -22.64
CA THR A 83 -55.00 -34.99 -23.77
C THR A 83 -53.56 -34.92 -23.28
N ARG A 84 -53.28 -34.10 -22.26
CA ARG A 84 -51.96 -33.99 -21.63
C ARG A 84 -51.52 -35.34 -21.05
N PHE A 85 -52.40 -36.02 -20.31
CA PHE A 85 -52.08 -37.29 -19.69
C PHE A 85 -51.90 -38.44 -20.70
N LEU A 86 -52.78 -38.53 -21.70
CA LEU A 86 -52.67 -39.56 -22.75
C LEU A 86 -51.43 -39.35 -23.63
N SER A 87 -51.03 -38.10 -23.88
CA SER A 87 -49.77 -37.80 -24.58
C SER A 87 -48.55 -38.20 -23.75
N PHE A 88 -48.58 -37.95 -22.44
CA PHE A 88 -47.51 -38.32 -21.51
C PHE A 88 -47.38 -39.85 -21.33
N SER A 89 -48.50 -40.57 -21.27
CA SER A 89 -48.53 -42.02 -21.05
C SER A 89 -48.31 -42.85 -22.32
N GLU A 90 -47.92 -42.22 -23.43
CA GLU A 90 -47.66 -42.81 -24.75
C GLU A 90 -48.82 -43.65 -25.29
N PHE A 91 -50.04 -43.11 -25.23
CA PHE A 91 -51.22 -43.80 -25.77
C PHE A 91 -51.09 -44.02 -27.30
N PRO A 92 -51.25 -45.26 -27.81
CA PRO A 92 -51.01 -45.59 -29.22
C PRO A 92 -52.11 -45.16 -30.19
N GLY A 93 -53.25 -44.67 -29.72
CA GLY A 93 -54.38 -44.24 -30.55
C GLY A 93 -54.36 -42.76 -30.95
N PRO A 94 -55.26 -42.33 -31.86
CA PRO A 94 -55.25 -40.97 -32.41
C PRO A 94 -55.70 -39.89 -31.39
N LEU A 95 -54.75 -39.07 -30.93
CA LEU A 95 -54.95 -37.99 -29.94
C LEU A 95 -55.35 -36.63 -30.55
N SER A 96 -56.20 -36.61 -31.58
CA SER A 96 -56.70 -35.33 -32.13
C SER A 96 -57.74 -34.70 -31.21
N ALA A 97 -57.62 -33.38 -30.94
CA ALA A 97 -58.63 -32.62 -30.20
C ALA A 97 -60.06 -32.75 -30.79
N LYS A 98 -60.15 -32.98 -32.12
CA LYS A 98 -61.42 -33.24 -32.81
C LYS A 98 -61.96 -34.65 -32.53
N ALA A 99 -61.09 -35.64 -32.35
CA ALA A 99 -61.47 -37.02 -32.02
C ALA A 99 -61.97 -37.13 -30.58
N LEU A 100 -61.36 -36.41 -29.63
CA LEU A 100 -61.79 -36.38 -28.22
C LEU A 100 -63.02 -35.48 -27.96
N SER A 101 -63.38 -34.58 -28.86
CA SER A 101 -64.59 -33.76 -28.69
C SER A 101 -65.89 -34.56 -28.89
N SER A 102 -65.85 -35.65 -29.67
CA SER A 102 -66.97 -36.58 -29.90
C SER A 102 -66.42 -37.97 -30.24
N PRO A 103 -65.88 -38.69 -29.23
CA PRO A 103 -65.13 -39.91 -29.48
C PRO A 103 -66.03 -41.09 -29.86
N GLN A 104 -65.52 -41.91 -30.78
CA GLN A 104 -66.14 -43.19 -31.11
C GLN A 104 -66.02 -44.16 -29.93
N ARG A 105 -66.98 -45.08 -29.80
CA ARG A 105 -67.02 -46.04 -28.70
C ARG A 105 -65.77 -46.94 -28.66
N SER A 106 -65.22 -47.31 -29.81
CA SER A 106 -63.96 -48.07 -29.93
C SER A 106 -62.78 -47.33 -29.29
N LEU A 107 -62.62 -46.05 -29.62
CA LEU A 107 -61.57 -45.19 -29.06
C LEU A 107 -61.72 -45.04 -27.54
N LEU A 108 -62.95 -44.94 -27.02
CA LEU A 108 -63.18 -44.88 -25.57
C LEU A 108 -62.83 -46.19 -24.85
N ILE A 109 -63.11 -47.34 -25.46
CA ILE A 109 -62.72 -48.64 -24.92
C ILE A 109 -61.18 -48.72 -24.80
N GLU A 110 -60.46 -48.27 -25.83
CA GLU A 110 -59.00 -48.22 -25.81
C GLU A 110 -58.47 -47.26 -24.74
N ILE A 111 -59.06 -46.06 -24.63
CA ILE A 111 -58.67 -45.07 -23.61
C ILE A 111 -58.92 -45.63 -22.20
N TRP A 112 -60.11 -46.17 -21.92
CA TRP A 112 -60.38 -46.80 -20.62
C TRP A 112 -59.43 -47.96 -20.35
N GLY A 113 -59.22 -48.85 -21.33
CA GLY A 113 -58.30 -49.97 -21.20
C GLY A 113 -56.88 -49.53 -20.84
N HIS A 114 -56.39 -48.45 -21.46
CA HIS A 114 -55.09 -47.87 -21.15
C HIS A 114 -55.03 -47.26 -19.74
N LEU A 115 -56.03 -46.45 -19.36
CA LEU A 115 -56.06 -45.79 -18.05
C LEU A 115 -56.20 -46.79 -16.89
N PHE A 116 -57.08 -47.78 -17.03
CA PHE A 116 -57.29 -48.78 -15.97
C PHE A 116 -56.10 -49.73 -15.81
N ARG A 117 -55.39 -50.04 -16.91
CA ARG A 117 -54.14 -50.81 -16.84
C ARG A 117 -53.07 -50.08 -16.02
N ARG A 118 -52.97 -48.76 -16.21
CA ARG A 118 -52.05 -47.91 -15.45
C ARG A 118 -52.45 -47.74 -13.99
N CYS A 119 -53.74 -47.80 -13.67
CA CYS A 119 -54.27 -47.62 -12.32
C CYS A 119 -54.19 -48.88 -11.45
N PHE A 120 -54.32 -50.07 -12.05
CA PHE A 120 -54.37 -51.33 -11.31
C PHE A 120 -53.16 -52.20 -11.62
N ASP A 121 -53.13 -52.79 -12.81
CA ASP A 121 -52.09 -53.73 -13.25
C ASP A 121 -52.29 -54.10 -14.74
N ASP A 122 -51.25 -54.65 -15.37
CA ASP A 122 -51.24 -55.15 -16.75
C ASP A 122 -52.22 -56.31 -17.00
N SER A 123 -52.75 -56.91 -15.92
CA SER A 123 -53.72 -58.00 -15.95
C SER A 123 -55.14 -57.57 -16.33
N VAL A 124 -55.48 -56.27 -16.25
CA VAL A 124 -56.83 -55.78 -16.57
C VAL A 124 -57.04 -55.66 -18.08
N LYS A 125 -58.03 -56.41 -18.61
CA LYS A 125 -58.40 -56.41 -20.04
C LYS A 125 -59.82 -55.92 -20.25
N ILE A 126 -59.97 -54.74 -20.84
CA ILE A 126 -61.25 -54.17 -21.25
C ILE A 126 -61.44 -54.41 -22.74
N THR A 127 -62.47 -55.19 -23.08
CA THR A 127 -62.87 -55.54 -24.44
C THR A 127 -64.24 -54.96 -24.76
N ALA A 128 -64.63 -54.94 -26.04
CA ALA A 128 -65.94 -54.45 -26.45
C ALA A 128 -67.13 -55.22 -25.82
N GLU A 129 -66.90 -56.48 -25.42
CA GLU A 129 -67.90 -57.36 -24.82
C GLU A 129 -68.10 -57.09 -23.32
N ASN A 130 -67.02 -56.77 -22.59
CA ASN A 130 -67.07 -56.59 -21.13
C ASN A 130 -67.16 -55.12 -20.68
N VAL A 131 -66.95 -54.16 -21.58
CA VAL A 131 -66.90 -52.72 -21.26
C VAL A 131 -68.14 -52.23 -20.49
N ASN A 132 -69.32 -52.78 -20.78
CA ASN A 132 -70.57 -52.35 -20.16
C ASN A 132 -70.71 -52.75 -18.69
N ASP A 133 -69.98 -53.78 -18.26
CA ASP A 133 -70.00 -54.32 -16.90
C ASP A 133 -68.74 -53.93 -16.13
N GLU A 134 -67.57 -54.03 -16.77
CA GLU A 134 -66.27 -53.79 -16.13
C GLU A 134 -66.00 -52.30 -15.90
N VAL A 135 -66.29 -51.41 -16.86
CA VAL A 135 -66.00 -49.97 -16.66
C VAL A 135 -66.79 -49.38 -15.49
N PRO A 136 -68.13 -49.58 -15.37
CA PRO A 136 -68.86 -49.12 -14.19
C PRO A 136 -68.40 -49.76 -12.88
N ARG A 137 -67.99 -51.03 -12.91
CA ARG A 137 -67.47 -51.74 -11.74
C ARG A 137 -66.14 -51.15 -11.27
N LEU A 138 -65.20 -50.96 -12.19
CA LEU A 138 -63.88 -50.40 -11.89
C LEU A 138 -63.98 -48.97 -11.38
N PHE A 139 -64.80 -48.10 -11.99
CA PHE A 139 -65.04 -46.76 -11.45
C PHE A 139 -65.62 -46.78 -10.03
N LYS A 140 -66.48 -47.76 -9.71
CA LYS A 140 -67.02 -47.93 -8.36
C LYS A 140 -65.95 -48.43 -7.37
N GLU A 141 -65.02 -49.27 -7.81
CA GLU A 141 -63.93 -49.84 -7.01
C GLU A 141 -62.85 -48.81 -6.67
N ILE A 142 -62.50 -47.93 -7.61
CA ILE A 142 -61.60 -46.77 -7.37
C ILE A 142 -62.33 -45.67 -6.55
N GLY A 143 -63.64 -45.81 -6.30
CA GLY A 143 -64.40 -44.89 -5.46
C GLY A 143 -64.86 -43.62 -6.17
N TYR A 144 -65.09 -43.67 -7.49
CA TYR A 144 -65.64 -42.54 -8.24
C TYR A 144 -67.00 -42.11 -7.64
N PRO A 145 -67.17 -40.82 -7.27
CA PRO A 145 -68.33 -40.37 -6.49
C PRO A 145 -69.66 -40.42 -7.24
N PHE A 146 -69.66 -40.51 -8.58
CA PHE A 146 -70.88 -40.50 -9.39
C PHE A 146 -71.09 -41.85 -10.11
N PRO A 147 -72.17 -42.59 -9.83
CA PRO A 147 -72.35 -43.91 -10.43
C PRO A 147 -72.62 -43.82 -11.95
N ILE A 148 -71.86 -44.58 -12.73
CA ILE A 148 -72.09 -44.76 -14.18
C ILE A 148 -73.02 -45.96 -14.36
N SER A 149 -74.13 -45.80 -15.10
CA SER A 149 -75.08 -46.91 -15.35
C SER A 149 -74.66 -47.75 -16.55
N LYS A 150 -75.04 -49.04 -16.57
CA LYS A 150 -74.81 -49.92 -17.73
C LYS A 150 -75.42 -49.38 -19.03
N SER A 151 -76.57 -48.70 -18.93
CA SER A 151 -77.22 -48.05 -20.07
C SER A 151 -76.43 -46.87 -20.65
N ALA A 152 -75.65 -46.16 -19.83
CA ALA A 152 -74.80 -45.04 -20.29
C ALA A 152 -73.62 -45.54 -21.15
N MET A 153 -73.19 -46.79 -20.94
CA MET A 153 -72.07 -47.43 -21.65
C MET A 153 -72.42 -47.96 -23.05
N LEU A 154 -73.72 -48.02 -23.40
CA LEU A 154 -74.17 -48.44 -24.73
C LEU A 154 -73.79 -47.41 -25.80
N ALA A 155 -73.88 -46.12 -25.47
CA ALA A 155 -73.61 -45.01 -26.39
C ALA A 155 -72.86 -43.85 -25.69
N PRO A 156 -71.63 -44.09 -25.21
CA PRO A 156 -70.92 -43.16 -24.32
C PRO A 156 -70.45 -41.87 -25.02
N GLY A 157 -70.28 -41.89 -26.35
CA GLY A 157 -69.90 -40.74 -27.17
C GLY A 157 -71.06 -39.84 -27.62
N THR A 158 -72.29 -40.10 -27.19
CA THR A 158 -73.45 -39.28 -27.58
C THR A 158 -73.46 -37.94 -26.84
N GLY A 159 -73.99 -36.87 -27.45
CA GLY A 159 -73.90 -35.51 -26.89
C GLY A 159 -74.44 -35.34 -25.47
N HIS A 160 -75.40 -36.17 -25.03
CA HIS A 160 -75.91 -36.17 -23.65
C HIS A 160 -75.07 -37.04 -22.69
N GLN A 161 -74.47 -38.15 -23.16
CA GLN A 161 -73.71 -39.06 -22.31
C GLN A 161 -72.22 -38.70 -22.24
N TRP A 162 -71.69 -38.06 -23.28
CA TRP A 162 -70.28 -37.72 -23.39
C TRP A 162 -69.77 -36.82 -22.25
N PRO A 163 -70.48 -35.75 -21.83
CA PRO A 163 -70.05 -34.95 -20.68
C PRO A 163 -69.90 -35.75 -19.38
N HIS A 164 -70.66 -36.83 -19.20
CA HIS A 164 -70.56 -37.70 -18.02
C HIS A 164 -69.30 -38.55 -18.05
N HIS A 165 -69.01 -39.18 -19.19
CA HIS A 165 -67.81 -39.97 -19.36
C HIS A 165 -66.55 -39.11 -19.41
N LEU A 166 -66.63 -37.90 -19.96
CA LEU A 166 -65.55 -36.91 -19.96
C LEU A 166 -65.17 -36.50 -18.53
N ALA A 167 -66.17 -36.25 -17.68
CA ALA A 167 -65.93 -35.93 -16.27
C ALA A 167 -65.27 -37.10 -15.52
N ALA A 168 -65.72 -38.33 -15.76
CA ALA A 168 -65.14 -39.54 -15.16
C ALA A 168 -63.70 -39.80 -15.62
N LEU A 169 -63.42 -39.63 -16.92
CA LEU A 169 -62.09 -39.74 -17.49
C LEU A 169 -61.14 -38.66 -16.97
N SER A 170 -61.60 -37.41 -16.91
CA SER A 170 -60.80 -36.31 -16.38
C SER A 170 -60.45 -36.53 -14.91
N TRP A 171 -61.40 -37.01 -14.11
CA TRP A 171 -61.16 -37.36 -12.71
C TRP A 171 -60.10 -38.46 -12.58
N LEU A 172 -60.22 -39.53 -13.38
CA LEU A 172 -59.25 -40.62 -13.35
C LEU A 172 -57.85 -40.15 -13.76
N CYS A 173 -57.73 -39.33 -14.81
CA CYS A 173 -56.46 -38.75 -15.23
C CYS A 173 -55.86 -37.84 -14.14
N GLU A 174 -56.66 -37.00 -13.48
CA GLU A 174 -56.18 -36.17 -12.38
C GLU A 174 -55.72 -37.00 -11.17
N LEU A 175 -56.44 -38.08 -10.86
CA LEU A 175 -56.05 -39.01 -9.80
C LEU A 175 -54.70 -39.71 -10.11
N LEU A 176 -54.51 -40.16 -11.35
CA LEU A 176 -53.26 -40.79 -11.79
C LEU A 176 -52.08 -39.80 -11.82
N ILE A 177 -52.33 -38.53 -12.19
CA ILE A 177 -51.32 -37.48 -12.11
C ILE A 177 -50.92 -37.25 -10.65
N TYR A 178 -51.89 -37.16 -9.73
CA TYR A 178 -51.62 -37.00 -8.31
C TYR A 178 -50.83 -38.18 -7.74
N GLU A 179 -51.23 -39.41 -8.07
CA GLU A 179 -50.53 -40.62 -7.63
C GLU A 179 -49.06 -40.61 -8.10
N ASN A 180 -48.84 -40.24 -9.37
CA ASN A 180 -47.51 -40.15 -9.95
C ASN A 180 -46.64 -39.05 -9.29
N GLU A 181 -47.24 -37.90 -8.97
CA GLU A 181 -46.52 -36.79 -8.32
C GLU A 181 -46.20 -37.07 -6.84
N PHE A 182 -47.07 -37.79 -6.11
CA PHE A 182 -46.97 -37.93 -4.66
C PHE A 182 -46.24 -39.21 -4.21
N PHE A 183 -46.58 -40.37 -4.77
CA PHE A 183 -46.04 -41.65 -4.30
C PHE A 183 -44.63 -41.95 -4.83
N PHE A 184 -44.28 -41.46 -6.03
CA PHE A 184 -42.94 -41.68 -6.60
C PHE A 184 -41.90 -40.67 -6.12
N GLN A 185 -42.30 -39.52 -5.55
CA GLN A 185 -41.37 -38.58 -4.91
C GLN A 185 -40.95 -39.02 -3.50
N GLU A 186 -41.80 -39.72 -2.74
CA GLU A 186 -41.43 -40.24 -1.42
C GLU A 186 -40.35 -41.33 -1.49
N GLU A 187 -40.29 -42.12 -2.56
CA GLU A 187 -39.23 -43.12 -2.75
C GLU A 187 -37.83 -42.51 -2.98
N GLU A 188 -37.73 -41.32 -3.59
CA GLU A 188 -36.46 -40.63 -3.79
C GLU A 188 -36.06 -39.74 -2.61
N THR A 189 -37.04 -39.15 -1.90
CA THR A 189 -36.79 -38.24 -0.75
C THR A 189 -36.61 -38.97 0.57
N SER A 190 -36.96 -40.25 0.65
CA SER A 190 -36.55 -41.12 1.74
C SER A 190 -35.09 -41.52 1.55
N GLU A 191 -34.21 -40.51 1.62
CA GLU A 191 -32.80 -40.71 1.94
C GLU A 191 -32.74 -41.66 3.14
N CYS A 192 -32.09 -42.81 2.96
CA CYS A 192 -31.95 -43.90 3.93
C CYS A 192 -31.58 -43.38 5.34
N SER A 193 -32.56 -42.98 6.15
CA SER A 193 -32.31 -42.34 7.45
C SER A 193 -32.32 -43.34 8.62
N GLY A 194 -32.28 -44.64 8.35
CA GLY A 194 -32.29 -45.66 9.40
C GLY A 194 -31.39 -46.86 9.09
N PRO A 195 -30.60 -47.36 10.06
CA PRO A 195 -29.86 -48.61 9.90
C PRO A 195 -30.79 -49.81 9.59
N ALA A 196 -32.06 -49.74 9.99
CA ALA A 196 -33.08 -50.75 9.65
C ALA A 196 -33.46 -50.74 8.15
N ASP A 197 -33.42 -49.58 7.49
CA ASP A 197 -33.76 -49.43 6.07
C ASP A 197 -32.64 -49.97 5.17
N VAL A 198 -31.38 -49.71 5.54
CA VAL A 198 -30.21 -50.28 4.85
C VAL A 198 -30.22 -51.81 4.96
N VAL A 199 -30.46 -52.35 6.16
CA VAL A 199 -30.58 -53.81 6.35
C VAL A 199 -31.77 -54.37 5.58
N GLY A 200 -32.92 -53.69 5.57
CA GLY A 200 -34.10 -54.09 4.80
C GLY A 200 -33.83 -54.18 3.30
N LYS A 201 -33.16 -53.18 2.72
CA LYS A 201 -32.76 -53.15 1.31
C LYS A 201 -31.76 -54.26 0.96
N LEU A 202 -30.75 -54.48 1.81
CA LEU A 202 -29.78 -55.56 1.63
C LEU A 202 -30.43 -56.95 1.72
N VAL A 203 -31.35 -57.14 2.66
CA VAL A 203 -32.15 -58.36 2.79
C VAL A 203 -33.03 -58.55 1.56
N ALA A 204 -33.73 -57.52 1.10
CA ALA A 204 -34.59 -57.59 -0.09
C ALA A 204 -33.81 -57.91 -1.37
N ALA A 205 -32.58 -57.43 -1.51
CA ALA A 205 -31.70 -57.74 -2.65
C ALA A 205 -31.13 -59.17 -2.61
N ALA A 206 -30.85 -59.68 -1.40
CA ALA A 206 -30.31 -61.03 -1.22
C ALA A 206 -31.39 -62.14 -1.19
N TYR A 207 -32.65 -61.78 -0.88
CA TYR A 207 -33.76 -62.73 -0.74
C TYR A 207 -34.09 -63.50 -2.05
N PRO A 208 -34.13 -62.89 -3.24
CA PRO A 208 -34.36 -63.62 -4.50
C PRO A 208 -33.27 -64.64 -4.83
N GLN A 209 -32.04 -64.41 -4.37
CA GLN A 209 -30.87 -65.23 -4.71
C GLN A 209 -30.66 -66.38 -3.72
N LEU A 210 -30.86 -66.13 -2.43
CA LEU A 210 -30.61 -67.11 -1.37
C LEU A 210 -31.89 -67.80 -0.86
N GLY A 211 -33.07 -67.30 -1.22
CA GLY A 211 -34.34 -67.88 -0.84
C GLY A 211 -34.59 -67.85 0.68
N LYS A 212 -35.19 -68.93 1.21
CA LYS A 212 -35.69 -68.99 2.59
C LYS A 212 -34.66 -69.42 3.64
N ASP A 213 -33.41 -69.69 3.27
CA ASP A 213 -32.39 -70.09 4.26
C ASP A 213 -32.00 -68.88 5.13
N PRO A 214 -32.40 -68.86 6.42
CA PRO A 214 -32.16 -67.71 7.28
C PRO A 214 -30.67 -67.48 7.53
N GLN A 215 -29.86 -68.54 7.49
CA GLN A 215 -28.47 -68.46 7.93
C GLN A 215 -27.53 -68.06 6.81
N ALA A 216 -27.78 -68.51 5.59
CA ALA A 216 -27.09 -68.00 4.41
C ALA A 216 -27.40 -66.51 4.21
N LEU A 217 -28.67 -66.10 4.34
CA LEU A 217 -29.10 -64.71 4.18
C LEU A 217 -28.44 -63.78 5.21
N ARG A 218 -28.42 -64.20 6.49
CA ARG A 218 -27.75 -63.45 7.55
C ARG A 218 -26.25 -63.28 7.30
N THR A 219 -25.58 -64.34 6.83
CA THR A 219 -24.14 -64.31 6.56
C THR A 219 -23.82 -63.38 5.39
N ALA A 220 -24.62 -63.42 4.32
CA ALA A 220 -24.47 -62.54 3.16
C ALA A 220 -24.67 -61.06 3.53
N VAL A 221 -25.75 -60.74 4.25
CA VAL A 221 -26.05 -59.36 4.68
C VAL A 221 -25.00 -58.83 5.66
N LEU A 222 -24.56 -59.64 6.63
CA LEU A 222 -23.48 -59.26 7.54
C LEU A 222 -22.16 -59.04 6.80
N GLY A 223 -21.84 -59.88 5.81
CA GLY A 223 -20.65 -59.71 4.97
C GLY A 223 -20.67 -58.40 4.18
N GLN A 224 -21.80 -58.07 3.56
CA GLN A 224 -21.99 -56.81 2.83
C GLN A 224 -21.92 -55.59 3.77
N LEU A 225 -22.54 -55.64 4.95
CA LEU A 225 -22.42 -54.58 5.95
C LEU A 225 -20.98 -54.38 6.43
N GLN A 226 -20.22 -55.46 6.62
CA GLN A 226 -18.81 -55.37 6.99
C GLN A 226 -17.96 -54.78 5.87
N ALA A 227 -18.24 -55.09 4.60
CA ALA A 227 -17.58 -54.47 3.46
C ALA A 227 -17.88 -52.97 3.39
N MET A 228 -19.16 -52.58 3.45
CA MET A 228 -19.57 -51.17 3.48
C MET A 228 -18.95 -50.40 4.65
N LYS A 229 -18.83 -51.04 5.82
CA LYS A 229 -18.14 -50.44 6.98
C LYS A 229 -16.66 -50.17 6.70
N ARG A 230 -15.94 -51.13 6.09
CA ARG A 230 -14.53 -50.94 5.74
C ARG A 230 -14.35 -49.83 4.71
N ASP A 231 -15.22 -49.78 3.70
CA ASP A 231 -15.18 -48.75 2.67
C ASP A 231 -15.46 -47.37 3.29
N ALA A 232 -16.44 -47.26 4.20
CA ALA A 232 -16.71 -46.04 4.96
C ALA A 232 -15.53 -45.64 5.87
N GLU A 233 -14.89 -46.59 6.56
CA GLU A 233 -13.72 -46.34 7.39
C GLU A 233 -12.52 -45.83 6.55
N THR A 234 -12.28 -46.42 5.38
CA THR A 234 -11.21 -45.96 4.48
C THR A 234 -11.51 -44.58 3.90
N ALA A 235 -12.74 -44.30 3.51
CA ALA A 235 -13.18 -42.98 3.07
C ALA A 235 -13.04 -41.93 4.19
N GLN A 236 -13.40 -42.28 5.43
CA GLN A 236 -13.22 -41.43 6.59
C GLN A 236 -11.75 -41.13 6.85
N GLN A 237 -10.87 -42.14 6.77
CA GLN A 237 -9.43 -41.95 6.93
C GLN A 237 -8.83 -41.05 5.83
N GLN A 238 -9.24 -41.24 4.57
CA GLN A 238 -8.82 -40.39 3.46
C GLN A 238 -9.26 -38.93 3.67
N MET A 239 -10.51 -38.71 4.04
CA MET A 239 -11.02 -37.37 4.35
C MET A 239 -10.27 -36.73 5.53
N GLN A 240 -9.93 -37.52 6.55
CA GLN A 240 -9.18 -37.02 7.71
C GLN A 240 -7.74 -36.63 7.34
N GLN A 241 -7.08 -37.40 6.48
CA GLN A 241 -5.76 -37.05 5.93
C GLN A 241 -5.83 -35.77 5.09
N GLN A 242 -6.85 -35.63 4.24
CA GLN A 242 -7.07 -34.44 3.44
C GLN A 242 -7.30 -33.21 4.33
N LEU A 243 -8.11 -33.34 5.38
CA LEU A 243 -8.35 -32.27 6.34
C LEU A 243 -7.05 -31.87 7.05
N GLN A 244 -6.22 -32.83 7.45
CA GLN A 244 -4.94 -32.56 8.09
C GLN A 244 -3.96 -31.86 7.14
N GLN A 245 -3.92 -32.26 5.87
CA GLN A 245 -3.12 -31.60 4.84
C GLN A 245 -3.58 -30.16 4.61
N GLN A 246 -4.89 -29.93 4.52
CA GLN A 246 -5.46 -28.59 4.40
C GLN A 246 -5.15 -27.71 5.62
N GLN A 247 -5.20 -28.27 6.84
CA GLN A 247 -4.81 -27.54 8.06
C GLN A 247 -3.33 -27.15 8.05
N GLN A 248 -2.44 -28.02 7.57
CA GLN A 248 -1.02 -27.69 7.41
C GLN A 248 -0.79 -26.60 6.36
N GLN A 249 -1.51 -26.66 5.24
CA GLN A 249 -1.46 -25.62 4.21
C GLN A 249 -1.94 -24.27 4.74
N LEU A 250 -3.04 -24.25 5.50
CA LEU A 250 -3.54 -23.04 6.15
C LEU A 250 -2.52 -22.48 7.15
N ALA A 251 -1.90 -23.32 7.97
CA ALA A 251 -0.85 -22.89 8.89
C ALA A 251 0.37 -22.29 8.16
N GLY A 252 0.77 -22.87 7.01
CA GLY A 252 1.83 -22.31 6.16
C GLY A 252 1.46 -20.93 5.60
N ILE A 253 0.24 -20.80 5.07
CA ILE A 253 -0.28 -19.51 4.58
C ILE A 253 -0.35 -18.48 5.72
N GLU A 254 -0.77 -18.86 6.92
CA GLU A 254 -0.79 -17.98 8.09
C GLU A 254 0.61 -17.49 8.48
N THR A 255 1.64 -18.35 8.40
CA THR A 255 3.03 -17.93 8.62
C THR A 255 3.51 -16.96 7.55
N GLU A 256 3.24 -17.23 6.27
CA GLU A 256 3.60 -16.32 5.18
C GLU A 256 2.88 -14.97 5.29
N LEU A 257 1.61 -14.94 5.70
CA LEU A 257 0.90 -13.70 5.96
C LEU A 257 1.53 -12.90 7.11
N ARG A 258 2.00 -13.58 8.16
CA ARG A 258 2.69 -12.93 9.29
C ARG A 258 4.02 -12.33 8.85
N ASP A 259 4.79 -13.06 8.05
CA ASP A 259 6.06 -12.56 7.52
C ASP A 259 5.84 -11.37 6.59
N ASN A 260 4.84 -11.45 5.71
CA ASN A 260 4.43 -10.33 4.87
C ASN A 260 4.00 -9.10 5.68
N ALA A 261 3.28 -9.28 6.79
CA ALA A 261 2.92 -8.19 7.69
C ALA A 261 4.17 -7.54 8.30
N SER A 262 5.17 -8.33 8.72
CA SER A 262 6.44 -7.80 9.23
C SER A 262 7.23 -7.04 8.15
N LEU A 263 7.20 -7.53 6.89
CA LEU A 263 7.81 -6.82 5.77
C LEU A 263 7.15 -5.47 5.52
N MET A 264 5.82 -5.39 5.63
CA MET A 264 5.11 -4.11 5.53
C MET A 264 5.56 -3.10 6.60
N ASP A 265 5.75 -3.53 7.84
CA ASP A 265 6.28 -2.68 8.91
C ASP A 265 7.70 -2.17 8.58
N THR A 266 8.58 -3.05 8.06
CA THR A 266 9.93 -2.63 7.64
C THR A 266 9.90 -1.63 6.48
N ILE A 267 9.00 -1.81 5.51
CA ILE A 267 8.81 -0.87 4.40
C ILE A 267 8.34 0.48 4.93
N GLU A 268 7.41 0.51 5.89
CA GLU A 268 6.98 1.76 6.51
C GLU A 268 8.12 2.45 7.26
N GLN A 269 8.94 1.71 8.00
CA GLN A 269 10.11 2.27 8.67
C GLN A 269 11.09 2.88 7.66
N LEU A 270 11.43 2.15 6.59
CA LEU A 270 12.32 2.65 5.54
C LEU A 270 11.74 3.88 4.83
N ARG A 271 10.42 3.96 4.63
CA ARG A 271 9.76 5.17 4.10
C ARG A 271 9.92 6.36 5.05
N ARG A 272 9.73 6.16 6.36
CA ARG A 272 9.93 7.22 7.37
C ARG A 272 11.38 7.71 7.39
N GLU A 273 12.34 6.79 7.30
CA GLU A 273 13.77 7.11 7.21
C GLU A 273 14.10 7.87 5.92
N ALA A 274 13.58 7.44 4.76
CA ALA A 274 13.76 8.14 3.50
C ALA A 274 13.17 9.55 3.51
N ASP A 275 12.00 9.74 4.11
CA ASP A 275 11.39 11.07 4.24
C ASP A 275 12.16 11.96 5.24
N SER A 276 12.72 11.38 6.30
CA SER A 276 13.63 12.09 7.21
C SER A 276 14.88 12.57 6.47
N LEU A 277 15.53 11.69 5.71
CA LEU A 277 16.70 12.02 4.89
C LEU A 277 16.36 13.08 3.83
N ARG A 278 15.19 13.00 3.19
CA ARG A 278 14.74 14.04 2.25
C ARG A 278 14.58 15.40 2.91
N ARG A 279 14.05 15.46 4.15
CA ARG A 279 13.96 16.72 4.90
C ARG A 279 15.35 17.27 5.23
N GLN A 280 16.27 16.43 5.69
CA GLN A 280 17.67 16.83 5.95
C GLN A 280 18.38 17.33 4.69
N ILE A 281 18.16 16.67 3.55
CA ILE A 281 18.68 17.14 2.25
C ILE A 281 18.06 18.49 1.85
N ALA A 282 16.78 18.71 2.12
CA ALA A 282 16.13 19.99 1.83
C ALA A 282 16.65 21.12 2.72
N GLU A 283 16.86 20.85 4.02
CA GLU A 283 17.43 21.78 4.98
C GLU A 283 18.85 22.17 4.60
N THR A 284 19.73 21.18 4.37
CA THR A 284 21.11 21.43 3.92
C THR A 284 21.17 22.17 2.59
N ARG A 285 20.26 21.89 1.63
CA ARG A 285 20.17 22.67 0.38
C ARG A 285 19.76 24.12 0.62
N SER A 286 18.84 24.37 1.55
CA SER A 286 18.47 25.74 1.94
C SER A 286 19.63 26.45 2.62
N GLU A 287 20.39 25.77 3.47
CA GLU A 287 21.60 26.31 4.10
C GLU A 287 22.64 26.67 3.05
N ILE A 288 22.95 25.77 2.12
CA ILE A 288 23.87 26.02 1.00
C ILE A 288 23.39 27.23 0.18
N SER A 289 22.10 27.32 -0.16
CA SER A 289 21.57 28.47 -0.90
C SER A 289 21.71 29.79 -0.15
N ASN A 290 21.55 29.78 1.18
CA ASN A 290 21.75 30.97 2.00
C ASN A 290 23.23 31.36 2.05
N GLU A 291 24.12 30.38 2.23
CA GLU A 291 25.57 30.58 2.21
C GLU A 291 26.06 31.11 0.85
N GLU A 292 25.54 30.59 -0.26
CA GLU A 292 25.83 31.07 -1.61
C GLU A 292 25.37 32.53 -1.81
N SER A 293 24.19 32.91 -1.29
CA SER A 293 23.72 34.29 -1.34
C SER A 293 24.61 35.23 -0.54
N VAL A 294 25.07 34.80 0.64
CA VAL A 294 26.00 35.59 1.47
C VAL A 294 27.35 35.70 0.78
N ALA A 295 27.88 34.61 0.24
CA ALA A 295 29.13 34.62 -0.51
C ALA A 295 29.05 35.58 -1.71
N ALA A 296 27.99 35.51 -2.51
CA ALA A 296 27.76 36.43 -3.62
C ALA A 296 27.68 37.90 -3.18
N ALA A 297 27.02 38.20 -2.05
CA ALA A 297 26.97 39.55 -1.50
C ALA A 297 28.37 40.04 -1.07
N THR A 298 29.15 39.20 -0.39
CA THR A 298 30.51 39.54 0.03
C THR A 298 31.47 39.73 -1.14
N GLU A 299 31.31 38.96 -2.22
CA GLU A 299 32.08 39.14 -3.46
C GLU A 299 31.73 40.46 -4.15
N ALA A 300 30.44 40.84 -4.20
CA ALA A 300 30.01 42.13 -4.74
C ALA A 300 30.56 43.31 -3.93
N GLU A 301 30.58 43.21 -2.59
CA GLU A 301 31.21 44.20 -1.72
C GLU A 301 32.72 44.31 -1.96
N ARG A 302 33.42 43.18 -2.04
CA ARG A 302 34.85 43.13 -2.37
C ARG A 302 35.13 43.80 -3.71
N ASP A 303 34.34 43.52 -4.73
CA ASP A 303 34.54 44.07 -6.07
C ASP A 303 34.28 45.59 -6.09
N SER A 304 33.28 46.06 -5.35
CA SER A 304 33.03 47.50 -5.12
C SER A 304 34.22 48.17 -4.43
N LEU A 305 34.77 47.57 -3.37
CA LEU A 305 35.96 48.08 -2.67
C LEU A 305 37.20 48.08 -3.58
N LEU A 306 37.38 47.06 -4.41
CA LEU A 306 38.46 47.02 -5.41
C LEU A 306 38.31 48.12 -6.46
N GLN A 307 37.08 48.42 -6.89
CA GLN A 307 36.82 49.55 -7.79
C GLN A 307 37.14 50.89 -7.13
N GLN A 308 36.73 51.09 -5.86
CA GLN A 308 37.08 52.28 -5.08
C GLN A 308 38.60 52.43 -4.91
N GLN A 309 39.30 51.34 -4.59
CA GLN A 309 40.76 51.33 -4.48
C GLN A 309 41.42 51.71 -5.81
N LYS A 310 40.96 51.14 -6.93
CA LYS A 310 41.47 51.49 -8.27
C LYS A 310 41.20 52.96 -8.62
N ALA A 311 40.03 53.49 -8.27
CA ALA A 311 39.69 54.89 -8.46
C ALA A 311 40.59 55.82 -7.62
N ALA A 312 40.80 55.49 -6.35
CA ALA A 312 41.71 56.20 -5.46
C ALA A 312 43.15 56.18 -5.99
N LEU A 313 43.65 55.04 -6.48
CA LEU A 313 44.97 54.94 -7.10
C LEU A 313 45.11 55.79 -8.37
N LYS A 314 44.06 55.86 -9.20
CA LYS A 314 44.04 56.76 -10.37
C LYS A 314 44.11 58.22 -9.94
N GLU A 315 43.38 58.60 -8.89
CA GLU A 315 43.42 59.96 -8.37
C GLU A 315 44.77 60.31 -7.74
N VAL A 316 45.37 59.39 -6.96
CA VAL A 316 46.73 59.55 -6.44
C VAL A 316 47.72 59.77 -7.58
N LYS A 317 47.67 58.97 -8.65
CA LYS A 317 48.52 59.17 -9.84
C LYS A 317 48.28 60.54 -10.50
N ARG A 318 47.03 60.96 -10.64
CA ARG A 318 46.68 62.27 -11.19
C ARG A 318 47.22 63.40 -10.31
N LEU A 319 47.14 63.26 -8.99
CA LEU A 319 47.71 64.21 -8.04
C LEU A 319 49.24 64.22 -8.09
N GLU A 320 49.89 63.06 -8.21
CA GLU A 320 51.34 62.95 -8.40
C GLU A 320 51.78 63.64 -9.70
N GLU A 321 51.06 63.46 -10.81
CA GLU A 321 51.32 64.15 -12.07
C GLU A 321 51.15 65.67 -11.92
N ARG A 322 50.10 66.12 -11.23
CA ARG A 322 49.91 67.56 -10.92
C ARG A 322 51.02 68.12 -10.06
N VAL A 323 51.47 67.40 -9.03
CA VAL A 323 52.58 67.81 -8.16
C VAL A 323 53.88 67.87 -8.95
N LYS A 324 54.14 66.88 -9.81
CA LYS A 324 55.30 66.90 -10.73
C LYS A 324 55.23 68.09 -11.70
N ALA A 325 54.05 68.40 -12.25
CA ALA A 325 53.84 69.53 -13.15
C ALA A 325 54.03 70.90 -12.45
N GLN A 326 53.75 70.98 -11.14
CA GLN A 326 54.02 72.17 -10.34
C GLN A 326 55.53 72.41 -10.18
N GLY A 327 56.39 71.40 -10.39
CA GLY A 327 57.85 71.56 -10.46
C GLY A 327 58.52 71.98 -9.16
N ILE A 328 57.78 72.01 -8.04
CA ILE A 328 58.29 72.41 -6.73
C ILE A 328 58.96 71.19 -6.09
N ASP A 329 60.27 71.28 -5.86
CA ASP A 329 61.01 70.23 -5.16
C ASP A 329 60.56 70.15 -3.70
N LYS A 330 60.64 68.97 -3.07
CA LYS A 330 60.27 68.77 -1.66
C LYS A 330 61.06 69.72 -0.74
N ALA A 331 62.32 69.97 -1.09
CA ALA A 331 63.17 70.94 -0.37
C ALA A 331 62.71 72.40 -0.55
N GLU A 332 62.01 72.72 -1.64
CA GLU A 332 61.44 74.05 -1.89
C GLU A 332 60.11 74.22 -1.17
N VAL A 333 59.25 73.19 -1.11
CA VAL A 333 58.04 73.20 -0.26
C VAL A 333 58.42 73.38 1.21
N GLU A 334 59.44 72.68 1.70
CA GLU A 334 59.92 72.84 3.07
C GLU A 334 60.59 74.20 3.30
N ARG A 335 61.26 74.79 2.29
CA ARG A 335 61.74 76.18 2.37
C ARG A 335 60.58 77.17 2.48
N ILE A 336 59.54 77.02 1.66
CA ILE A 336 58.32 77.84 1.73
C ILE A 336 57.65 77.67 3.10
N ARG A 337 57.59 76.45 3.65
CA ARG A 337 57.05 76.22 5.01
C ARG A 337 57.87 76.91 6.08
N HIS A 338 59.20 76.85 6.01
CA HIS A 338 60.08 77.58 6.92
C HIS A 338 59.95 79.09 6.77
N ASP A 339 59.83 79.61 5.54
CA ASP A 339 59.61 81.03 5.29
C ASP A 339 58.24 81.48 5.80
N VAL A 340 57.19 80.68 5.62
CA VAL A 340 55.86 80.93 6.20
C VAL A 340 55.90 80.90 7.73
N ALA A 341 56.61 79.94 8.33
CA ALA A 341 56.81 79.88 9.78
C ALA A 341 57.57 81.13 10.29
N ARG A 342 58.68 81.50 9.64
CA ARG A 342 59.45 82.71 9.95
C ARG A 342 58.61 83.97 9.80
N LEU A 343 57.81 84.08 8.75
CA LEU A 343 56.90 85.21 8.53
C LEU A 343 55.82 85.23 9.61
N ARG A 344 55.28 84.08 10.02
CA ARG A 344 54.32 83.99 11.13
C ARG A 344 54.96 84.40 12.45
N ASP A 345 56.20 84.02 12.73
CA ASP A 345 56.96 84.45 13.91
C ASP A 345 57.27 85.96 13.86
N GLY A 346 57.62 86.49 12.68
CA GLY A 346 57.80 87.92 12.48
C GLY A 346 56.51 88.73 12.68
N VAL A 347 55.36 88.20 12.25
CA VAL A 347 54.04 88.79 12.53
C VAL A 347 53.75 88.74 14.03
N SER A 348 54.06 87.64 14.71
CA SER A 348 53.92 87.51 16.17
C SER A 348 54.82 88.50 16.92
N HIS A 349 56.06 88.70 16.46
CA HIS A 349 56.98 89.67 17.05
C HIS A 349 56.50 91.11 16.89
N ARG A 350 56.08 91.49 15.66
CA ARG A 350 55.48 92.81 15.42
C ARG A 350 54.19 93.01 16.21
N ALA A 351 53.39 91.96 16.41
CA ALA A 351 52.21 92.05 17.27
C ALA A 351 52.57 92.37 18.73
N LYS A 352 53.64 91.74 19.26
CA LYS A 352 54.17 92.06 20.60
C LYS A 352 54.76 93.47 20.68
N GLU A 353 55.44 93.95 19.64
CA GLU A 353 55.91 95.35 19.59
C GLU A 353 54.74 96.33 19.60
N ILE A 354 53.66 96.03 18.87
CA ILE A 354 52.42 96.83 18.91
C ILE A 354 51.80 96.81 20.31
N GLU A 355 51.82 95.66 21.00
CA GLU A 355 51.30 95.52 22.36
C GLU A 355 52.10 96.38 23.36
N VAL A 356 53.43 96.29 23.33
CA VAL A 356 54.32 97.15 24.16
C VAL A 356 54.14 98.63 23.84
N LEU A 357 54.02 98.99 22.55
CA LEU A 357 53.74 100.37 22.16
C LEU A 357 52.35 100.83 22.63
N SER A 358 51.37 99.94 22.66
CA SER A 358 50.02 100.22 23.17
C SER A 358 50.03 100.41 24.69
N GLU A 359 50.78 99.59 25.43
CA GLU A 359 51.03 99.78 26.87
C GLU A 359 51.73 101.11 27.13
N GLY A 360 52.76 101.45 26.36
CA GLY A 360 53.43 102.75 26.48
C GLY A 360 52.52 103.94 26.13
N LEU A 361 51.56 103.75 25.21
CA LEU A 361 50.52 104.74 24.92
C LEU A 361 49.54 104.87 26.09
N GLN A 362 49.17 103.76 26.73
CA GLN A 362 48.31 103.73 27.91
C GLN A 362 49.00 104.43 29.10
N ASP A 363 50.28 104.18 29.37
CA ASP A 363 51.06 104.89 30.39
C ASP A 363 51.09 106.41 30.12
N LEU A 364 51.14 106.81 28.84
CA LEU A 364 51.10 108.22 28.45
C LEU A 364 49.72 108.83 28.69
N VAL A 365 48.66 108.08 28.40
CA VAL A 365 47.27 108.47 28.69
C VAL A 365 47.06 108.60 30.20
N ASP A 366 47.59 107.68 30.99
CA ASP A 366 47.51 107.73 32.46
C ASP A 366 48.28 108.95 33.00
N LYS A 367 49.45 109.28 32.43
CA LYS A 367 50.17 110.53 32.75
C LYS A 367 49.36 111.79 32.40
N ILE A 368 48.68 111.81 31.25
CA ILE A 368 47.80 112.92 30.86
C ILE A 368 46.62 113.03 31.83
N ALA A 369 46.07 111.90 32.29
CA ALA A 369 45.01 111.88 33.30
C ALA A 369 45.52 112.42 34.65
N ASP A 370 46.70 111.99 35.11
CA ASP A 370 47.34 112.50 36.32
C ASP A 370 47.62 114.00 36.24
N ASP A 371 48.12 114.50 35.11
CA ASP A 371 48.37 115.92 34.91
C ASP A 371 47.06 116.72 34.80
N SER A 372 46.01 116.14 34.22
CA SER A 372 44.65 116.73 34.22
C SER A 372 44.07 116.78 35.62
N GLU A 373 44.34 115.79 36.47
CA GLU A 373 43.93 115.74 37.87
C GLU A 373 44.69 116.76 38.72
N LYS A 374 46.00 116.92 38.51
CA LYS A 374 46.78 118.02 39.10
C LYS A 374 46.23 119.38 38.69
N LEU A 375 45.86 119.54 37.42
CA LEU A 375 45.23 120.77 36.92
C LEU A 375 43.86 121.00 37.55
N ARG A 376 43.06 119.93 37.75
CA ARG A 376 41.78 119.98 38.46
C ARG A 376 41.97 120.43 39.91
N ILE A 377 42.95 119.89 40.63
CA ILE A 377 43.30 120.28 42.02
C ILE A 377 43.76 121.74 42.07
N ALA A 378 44.62 122.17 41.15
CA ALA A 378 45.03 123.57 41.04
C ALA A 378 43.85 124.50 40.73
N GLY A 379 42.95 124.08 39.85
CA GLY A 379 41.70 124.77 39.54
C GLY A 379 40.78 124.88 40.75
N GLN A 380 40.63 123.82 41.53
CA GLN A 380 39.89 123.84 42.80
C GLN A 380 40.54 124.77 43.82
N SER A 381 41.87 124.76 43.97
CA SER A 381 42.58 125.69 44.84
C SER A 381 42.35 127.16 44.46
N VAL A 382 42.35 127.48 43.16
CA VAL A 382 42.02 128.82 42.68
C VAL A 382 40.55 129.16 42.95
N ASN A 383 39.64 128.20 42.77
CA ASN A 383 38.21 128.38 43.03
C ASN A 383 37.89 128.51 44.53
N ASP A 384 38.65 127.84 45.39
CA ASP A 384 38.61 127.95 46.85
C ASP A 384 39.21 129.27 47.31
N ALA A 385 40.29 129.75 46.68
CA ALA A 385 40.82 131.09 46.91
C ALA A 385 39.82 132.17 46.47
N LEU A 386 39.12 131.98 45.35
CA LEU A 386 38.04 132.84 44.87
C LEU A 386 36.81 132.80 45.80
N SER A 387 36.43 131.62 46.30
CA SER A 387 35.37 131.46 47.30
C SER A 387 35.76 132.09 48.64
N ASN A 388 37.02 131.97 49.07
CA ASN A 388 37.54 132.63 50.27
C ASN A 388 37.61 134.16 50.08
N MET A 389 37.98 134.66 48.90
CA MET A 389 37.90 136.10 48.59
C MET A 389 36.44 136.58 48.51
N ALA A 390 35.51 135.77 48.01
CA ALA A 390 34.08 136.07 48.01
C ALA A 390 33.47 136.05 49.43
N GLN A 391 33.91 135.14 50.31
CA GLN A 391 33.54 135.12 51.72
C GLN A 391 34.15 136.29 52.51
N LEU A 392 35.37 136.72 52.16
CA LEU A 392 36.02 137.92 52.72
C LEU A 392 35.42 139.24 52.18
N ALA A 393 34.74 139.21 51.02
CA ALA A 393 33.99 140.36 50.49
C ALA A 393 32.61 140.57 51.15
N VAL A 394 32.03 139.53 51.76
CA VAL A 394 30.69 139.58 52.41
C VAL A 394 30.77 139.95 53.90
N SER A 395 31.92 139.79 54.56
CA SER A 395 32.13 140.21 55.96
C SER A 395 33.10 141.40 56.04
N GLY A 396 32.65 142.54 55.51
CA GLY A 396 33.45 143.76 55.43
C GLY A 396 33.86 144.33 56.81
N LYS A 397 35.16 144.55 56.95
CA LYS A 397 35.78 145.81 57.45
C LYS A 397 37.25 145.82 57.04
N LEU A 398 37.53 146.42 55.88
CA LEU A 398 38.86 146.89 55.50
C LEU A 398 38.94 148.40 55.74
N GLN A 399 39.96 148.82 56.48
CA GLN A 399 40.55 150.15 56.36
C GLN A 399 42.04 149.96 56.03
N THR A 400 42.42 150.46 54.85
CA THR A 400 43.61 151.27 54.49
C THR A 400 44.80 151.31 55.47
N ALA A 401 46.04 151.54 55.08
CA ALA A 401 46.81 151.62 53.84
C ALA A 401 48.25 151.89 54.33
N GLU A 402 49.24 151.45 53.56
CA GLU A 402 50.67 151.73 53.73
C GLU A 402 51.44 151.07 54.88
N ALA A 403 52.48 150.35 54.43
CA ALA A 403 53.73 150.08 55.14
C ALA A 403 53.63 149.04 56.29
N TRP A 404 54.50 148.04 56.41
CA TRP A 404 55.93 148.08 56.19
C TRP A 404 56.43 146.69 55.75
N SER A 405 57.24 146.72 54.71
CA SER A 405 58.25 145.73 54.35
C SER A 405 58.84 144.91 55.52
N ALA A 406 58.68 143.59 55.47
CA ALA A 406 59.63 142.63 56.00
C ALA A 406 59.59 141.33 55.17
N LEU A 407 60.56 141.20 54.27
CA LEU A 407 60.98 139.99 53.55
C LEU A 407 61.28 138.83 54.52
N PRO A 408 61.21 137.56 54.07
CA PRO A 408 62.39 136.86 53.51
C PRO A 408 62.07 136.09 52.21
N LYS A 409 62.79 136.35 51.11
CA LYS A 409 64.01 135.67 50.62
C LYS A 409 63.79 134.25 50.08
N MET A 410 64.11 134.12 48.79
CA MET A 410 64.54 132.90 48.09
C MET A 410 65.49 132.07 48.96
N GLU A 411 65.29 130.75 48.95
CA GLU A 411 66.38 129.79 49.02
C GLU A 411 66.20 128.73 47.93
N THR A 412 67.28 128.52 47.18
CA THR A 412 67.52 127.39 46.30
C THR A 412 68.31 126.32 47.07
N VAL A 413 67.84 125.06 47.02
CA VAL A 413 68.58 123.76 46.84
C VAL A 413 69.77 123.49 47.81
N PRO A 414 69.92 122.31 48.48
CA PRO A 414 70.35 121.08 47.80
C PRO A 414 70.02 119.70 48.43
N ALA A 415 70.44 118.67 47.69
CA ALA A 415 70.45 117.25 48.01
C ALA A 415 71.26 116.87 49.27
N ALA A 416 70.84 115.81 49.98
CA ALA A 416 71.58 114.55 50.14
C ALA A 416 71.10 113.73 51.36
N ALA A 417 70.74 112.47 51.06
CA ALA A 417 71.13 111.23 51.75
C ALA A 417 70.79 110.95 53.24
N ALA A 418 70.17 109.77 53.41
CA ALA A 418 70.31 108.80 54.50
C ALA A 418 69.63 109.18 55.84
N ALA A 419 69.05 108.29 56.63
CA ALA A 419 69.07 106.84 56.69
C ALA A 419 67.86 106.34 57.50
N ALA A 420 67.55 105.06 57.32
CA ALA A 420 67.09 104.13 58.35
C ALA A 420 65.70 104.33 59.00
N GLY A 421 64.93 103.25 58.98
CA GLY A 421 64.33 102.75 60.20
C GLY A 421 62.84 102.43 60.14
N GLY A 422 62.55 101.12 60.16
CA GLY A 422 61.37 100.55 60.80
C GLY A 422 60.07 100.60 59.98
N ALA A 423 59.16 99.64 60.08
CA ALA A 423 59.10 98.44 60.90
C ALA A 423 57.88 97.63 60.44
N ALA A 424 57.95 96.30 60.70
CA ALA A 424 56.81 95.41 60.90
C ALA A 424 55.96 95.10 59.65
N ALA A 425 55.46 93.91 59.38
CA ALA A 425 55.38 92.59 60.00
C ALA A 425 55.00 91.66 58.80
N ALA A 426 55.08 90.34 58.79
CA ALA A 426 55.26 89.32 59.79
C ALA A 426 55.88 88.12 59.03
N ALA A 427 56.87 87.46 59.64
CA ALA A 427 56.71 86.13 60.25
C ALA A 427 56.66 85.01 59.20
N ALA A 428 57.76 84.26 59.04
CA ALA A 428 58.16 83.12 59.89
C ALA A 428 57.44 81.84 59.43
N GLY A 429 58.06 80.66 59.46
CA GLY A 429 59.35 80.23 59.97
C GLY A 429 59.61 78.84 59.40
N SER A 430 60.87 78.53 59.13
CA SER A 430 61.74 77.72 60.02
C SER A 430 61.40 76.24 59.93
N GLY A 431 62.30 75.41 59.43
CA GLY A 431 63.60 75.15 60.06
C GLY A 431 63.45 73.81 60.79
N GLY A 432 64.19 72.77 60.44
CA GLY A 432 65.61 72.69 60.68
C GLY A 432 65.84 72.13 62.07
N SER A 433 66.46 70.95 62.17
CA SER A 433 67.13 70.53 63.39
C SER A 433 68.43 69.84 63.00
N ALA A 434 69.49 70.38 63.58
CA ALA A 434 70.85 69.90 63.53
C ALA A 434 71.21 69.26 64.87
N ALA A 435 72.33 68.52 64.85
CA ALA A 435 73.08 68.00 65.99
C ALA A 435 72.41 66.80 66.69
N ALA A 436 73.10 65.71 67.01
CA ALA A 436 74.47 65.59 67.47
C ALA A 436 74.93 64.12 67.35
N GLU A 437 76.21 63.84 67.07
CA GLU A 437 77.01 62.91 67.88
C GLU A 437 78.49 62.94 67.45
N ARG A 438 79.36 63.20 68.43
CA ARG A 438 80.81 63.27 68.31
C ARG A 438 81.42 61.96 68.84
N ALA A 439 82.51 61.60 68.19
CA ALA A 439 83.71 60.97 68.76
C ALA A 439 83.66 59.48 69.13
N VAL A 440 84.06 58.62 68.18
CA VAL A 440 85.05 57.54 68.38
C VAL A 440 85.78 57.31 67.04
N ALA A 441 87.06 56.92 67.08
CA ALA A 441 87.90 56.43 65.97
C ALA A 441 88.84 57.43 65.27
N ALA A 442 89.53 58.24 66.06
CA ALA A 442 90.89 58.69 65.71
C ALA A 442 91.86 57.51 65.90
N VAL A 443 92.18 56.75 64.84
CA VAL A 443 93.43 55.97 64.63
C VAL A 443 93.58 55.52 63.15
N ALA A 444 92.53 55.52 62.31
CA ALA A 444 92.65 55.08 60.90
C ALA A 444 92.95 56.20 59.87
N ALA A 445 93.49 57.35 60.32
CA ALA A 445 93.72 58.53 59.47
C ALA A 445 95.16 58.67 58.94
N ALA A 446 96.08 57.78 59.31
CA ALA A 446 97.49 57.89 58.95
C ALA A 446 97.89 57.15 57.65
N ALA A 447 97.10 56.18 57.17
CA ALA A 447 97.42 55.41 55.95
C ALA A 447 96.70 55.89 54.68
N ALA A 448 95.70 56.78 54.81
CA ALA A 448 94.90 57.28 53.69
C ALA A 448 95.37 58.64 53.11
N CYS A 449 96.44 59.23 53.69
CA CYS A 449 96.97 60.52 53.22
C CYS A 449 98.01 60.38 52.08
N ASP A 450 98.65 59.22 51.93
CA ASP A 450 99.68 59.03 50.89
C ASP A 450 99.09 58.77 49.49
N VAL A 451 97.89 58.18 49.39
CA VAL A 451 97.17 58.05 48.11
C VAL A 451 96.53 59.38 47.67
N LYS A 452 96.16 60.24 48.63
CA LYS A 452 95.53 61.54 48.36
C LYS A 452 96.49 62.57 47.75
N ARG A 453 97.79 62.50 48.08
CA ARG A 453 98.80 63.41 47.52
C ARG A 453 99.26 62.95 46.13
N ALA A 454 99.41 61.64 45.90
CA ALA A 454 99.86 61.10 44.62
C ALA A 454 98.86 61.27 43.45
N THR A 455 97.55 61.32 43.74
CA THR A 455 96.52 61.38 42.68
C THR A 455 96.29 62.80 42.14
N LYS A 456 96.63 63.84 42.91
CA LYS A 456 96.36 65.25 42.55
C LYS A 456 97.40 65.87 41.61
N GLU A 457 98.65 65.39 41.64
CA GLU A 457 99.75 65.95 40.83
C GLU A 457 99.89 65.30 39.45
N ILE A 458 99.38 64.08 39.23
CA ILE A 458 99.61 63.35 37.96
C ILE A 458 98.36 63.33 37.05
N LEU A 459 97.14 63.39 37.59
CA LEU A 459 95.91 63.18 36.79
C LEU A 459 94.91 64.34 36.82
N GLY A 460 95.15 65.41 37.59
CA GLY A 460 94.32 66.63 37.53
C GLY A 460 92.85 66.49 37.94
N VAL A 461 92.45 65.39 38.58
CA VAL A 461 91.06 65.12 38.98
C VAL A 461 90.91 65.04 40.50
N ASP A 462 89.86 65.67 41.03
CA ASP A 462 89.50 65.63 42.44
C ASP A 462 89.07 64.20 42.85
N TRP A 463 89.77 63.62 43.83
CA TRP A 463 89.50 62.28 44.36
C TRP A 463 88.06 62.10 44.85
N THR A 464 87.41 63.18 45.32
CA THR A 464 86.02 63.13 45.78
C THR A 464 85.03 62.99 44.62
N GLU A 465 85.35 63.59 43.47
CA GLU A 465 84.58 63.50 42.23
C GLU A 465 84.75 62.12 41.59
N LEU A 466 85.99 61.63 41.50
CA LEU A 466 86.30 60.29 41.01
C LEU A 466 85.63 59.19 41.85
N LYS A 467 85.59 59.35 43.18
CA LYS A 467 84.89 58.41 44.08
C LYS A 467 83.37 58.41 43.84
N LYS A 468 82.76 59.57 43.59
CA LYS A 468 81.33 59.66 43.27
C LYS A 468 81.01 59.01 41.94
N GLU A 469 81.83 59.25 40.92
CA GLU A 469 81.64 58.62 39.60
C GLU A 469 81.93 57.11 39.64
N MET A 470 82.92 56.64 40.39
CA MET A 470 83.14 55.20 40.59
C MET A 470 81.95 54.53 41.29
N LEU A 471 81.36 55.17 42.31
CA LEU A 471 80.14 54.69 42.97
C LEU A 471 78.90 54.76 42.06
N ARG A 472 78.89 55.66 41.08
CA ARG A 472 77.84 55.73 40.05
C ARG A 472 78.01 54.60 39.05
N VAL A 473 79.22 54.36 38.56
CA VAL A 473 79.55 53.26 37.63
C VAL A 473 79.31 51.91 38.29
N MET A 474 79.68 51.71 39.56
CA MET A 474 79.37 50.48 40.28
C MET A 474 77.87 50.24 40.41
N ARG A 475 77.08 51.28 40.69
CA ARG A 475 75.60 51.17 40.71
C ARG A 475 75.04 50.82 39.34
N LEU A 476 75.51 51.48 38.27
CA LEU A 476 75.08 51.16 36.91
C LEU A 476 75.49 49.74 36.48
N GLU A 477 76.65 49.26 36.93
CA GLU A 477 77.09 47.88 36.71
C GLU A 477 76.23 46.87 37.48
N GLU A 478 75.82 47.21 38.70
CA GLU A 478 74.93 46.40 39.54
C GLU A 478 73.51 46.36 38.95
N GLU A 479 72.97 47.50 38.53
CA GLU A 479 71.71 47.61 37.79
C GLU A 479 71.76 46.82 36.47
N ALA A 480 72.84 46.93 35.68
CA ALA A 480 73.01 46.16 34.44
C ALA A 480 73.12 44.65 34.69
N LYS A 481 73.75 44.23 35.79
CA LYS A 481 73.80 42.82 36.23
C LYS A 481 72.43 42.32 36.65
N GLU A 482 71.66 43.12 37.39
CA GLU A 482 70.29 42.82 37.79
C GLU A 482 69.37 42.72 36.56
N GLU A 483 69.44 43.65 35.62
CA GLU A 483 68.68 43.60 34.37
C GLU A 483 69.03 42.35 33.54
N THR A 484 70.31 42.03 33.42
CA THR A 484 70.77 40.82 32.71
C THR A 484 70.28 39.55 33.42
N GLN A 485 70.29 39.53 34.76
CA GLN A 485 69.77 38.42 35.55
C GLN A 485 68.25 38.28 35.39
N GLN A 486 67.51 39.39 35.40
CA GLN A 486 66.07 39.40 35.14
C GLN A 486 65.74 38.93 33.72
N GLN A 487 66.50 39.37 32.71
CA GLN A 487 66.35 38.90 31.33
C GLN A 487 66.63 37.39 31.22
N ARG A 488 67.71 36.89 31.84
CA ARG A 488 68.00 35.44 31.91
C ARG A 488 66.89 34.66 32.59
N GLN A 489 66.28 35.19 33.65
CA GLN A 489 65.14 34.57 34.30
C GLN A 489 63.88 34.56 33.43
N ARG A 490 63.60 35.64 32.69
CA ARG A 490 62.48 35.71 31.74
C ARG A 490 62.66 34.69 30.61
N LEU A 491 63.83 34.67 29.98
CA LEU A 491 64.19 33.71 28.94
C LEU A 491 64.15 32.27 29.48
N GLY A 492 64.62 32.03 30.71
CA GLY A 492 64.52 30.71 31.35
C GLY A 492 63.06 30.25 31.53
N LYS A 493 62.16 31.15 31.95
CA LYS A 493 60.72 30.86 32.06
C LYS A 493 60.09 30.59 30.69
N GLU A 494 60.48 31.32 29.65
CA GLU A 494 60.01 31.09 28.28
C GLU A 494 60.49 29.76 27.72
N ILE A 495 61.76 29.41 27.94
CA ILE A 495 62.32 28.10 27.56
C ILE A 495 61.56 26.96 28.25
N GLU A 496 61.25 27.08 29.54
CA GLU A 496 60.46 26.06 30.25
C GLU A 496 59.01 25.96 29.73
N LYS A 497 58.37 27.08 29.38
CA LYS A 497 57.06 27.07 28.71
C LYS A 497 57.14 26.35 27.37
N LEU A 498 58.16 26.62 26.57
CA LEU A 498 58.37 25.97 25.27
C LEU A 498 58.66 24.47 25.43
N LYS A 499 59.48 24.06 26.40
CA LYS A 499 59.71 22.64 26.70
C LYS A 499 58.42 21.91 27.07
N LYS A 500 57.57 22.54 27.90
CA LYS A 500 56.26 21.99 28.25
C LYS A 500 55.37 21.85 27.01
N ALA A 501 55.29 22.89 26.17
CA ALA A 501 54.53 22.85 24.93
C ALA A 501 55.02 21.75 23.97
N ILE A 502 56.34 21.57 23.82
CA ILE A 502 56.93 20.48 23.02
C ILE A 502 56.55 19.12 23.59
N LYS A 503 56.58 18.94 24.91
CA LYS A 503 56.19 17.68 25.57
C LYS A 503 54.71 17.36 25.32
N ASP A 504 53.84 18.37 25.43
CA ASP A 504 52.40 18.22 25.18
C ASP A 504 52.11 17.90 23.70
N LEU A 505 52.83 18.55 22.77
CA LEU A 505 52.75 18.25 21.34
C LEU A 505 53.22 16.83 21.03
N LEU A 506 54.31 16.35 21.64
CA LEU A 506 54.76 14.96 21.47
C LEU A 506 53.75 13.94 22.01
N ALA A 507 53.09 14.25 23.13
CA ALA A 507 52.02 13.42 23.65
C ALA A 507 50.81 13.40 22.70
N SER A 508 50.43 14.55 22.15
CA SER A 508 49.35 14.65 21.16
C SER A 508 49.66 13.86 19.88
N ARG A 509 50.91 13.93 19.38
CA ARG A 509 51.38 13.17 18.23
C ARG A 509 51.29 11.67 18.47
N LYS A 510 51.73 11.18 19.63
CA LYS A 510 51.62 9.74 19.98
C LYS A 510 50.16 9.29 20.03
N THR A 511 49.26 10.13 20.52
CA THR A 511 47.82 9.83 20.54
C THR A 511 47.25 9.78 19.12
N LEU A 512 47.65 10.71 18.24
CA LEU A 512 47.27 10.72 16.83
C LEU A 512 47.81 9.48 16.08
N GLU A 513 49.06 9.08 16.33
CA GLU A 513 49.65 7.88 15.74
C GLU A 513 48.87 6.62 16.14
N LYS A 514 48.46 6.48 17.41
CA LYS A 514 47.59 5.39 17.84
C LYS A 514 46.22 5.41 17.18
N ARG A 515 45.61 6.58 17.03
CA ARG A 515 44.32 6.72 16.33
C ARG A 515 44.46 6.34 14.85
N MET A 516 45.55 6.73 14.21
CA MET A 516 45.83 6.38 12.82
C MET A 516 46.03 4.86 12.65
N GLN A 517 46.73 4.21 13.58
CA GLN A 517 46.87 2.75 13.60
C GLN A 517 45.51 2.06 13.73
N LEU A 518 44.67 2.53 14.66
CA LEU A 518 43.33 1.96 14.85
C LEU A 518 42.45 2.13 13.60
N VAL A 519 42.46 3.32 12.98
CA VAL A 519 41.75 3.55 11.71
C VAL A 519 42.28 2.66 10.59
N GLN A 520 43.59 2.38 10.57
CA GLN A 520 44.19 1.50 9.58
C GLN A 520 43.80 0.03 9.81
N GLU A 521 43.72 -0.42 11.06
CA GLU A 521 43.20 -1.74 11.45
C GLU A 521 41.72 -1.87 11.09
N ASP A 522 40.90 -0.86 11.40
CA ASP A 522 39.47 -0.83 11.06
C ASP A 522 39.25 -0.89 9.54
N LEU A 523 40.08 -0.16 8.77
CA LEU A 523 40.02 -0.20 7.30
C LEU A 523 40.37 -1.59 6.75
N GLN A 524 41.38 -2.25 7.33
CA GLN A 524 41.74 -3.63 6.96
C GLN A 524 40.62 -4.61 7.30
N GLN A 525 40.01 -4.48 8.47
CA GLN A 525 38.87 -5.31 8.87
C GLN A 525 37.68 -5.11 7.93
N LEU A 526 37.37 -3.85 7.57
CA LEU A 526 36.29 -3.54 6.65
C LEU A 526 36.55 -4.13 5.25
N GLN A 527 37.80 -4.04 4.76
CA GLN A 527 38.19 -4.65 3.48
C GLN A 527 38.04 -6.18 3.53
N GLN A 528 38.46 -6.82 4.63
CA GLN A 528 38.34 -8.26 4.78
C GLN A 528 36.87 -8.70 4.91
N GLN A 529 36.04 -7.92 5.60
CA GLN A 529 34.61 -8.15 5.68
C GLN A 529 33.97 -8.05 4.28
N GLN A 530 34.28 -7.03 3.49
CA GLN A 530 33.79 -6.90 2.12
C GLN A 530 34.21 -8.08 1.23
N GLN A 531 35.43 -8.59 1.39
CA GLN A 531 35.89 -9.77 0.65
C GLN A 531 35.11 -11.03 1.05
N ASN A 532 34.88 -11.23 2.35
CA ASN A 532 34.10 -12.37 2.85
C ASN A 532 32.65 -12.31 2.38
N GLU A 533 32.02 -11.13 2.42
CA GLU A 533 30.66 -10.92 1.91
C GLU A 533 30.58 -11.21 0.40
N GLN A 534 31.57 -10.77 -0.38
CA GLN A 534 31.64 -11.10 -1.81
C GLN A 534 31.80 -12.60 -2.06
N GLN A 535 32.63 -13.30 -1.27
CA GLN A 535 32.78 -14.74 -1.37
C GLN A 535 31.48 -15.48 -1.03
N GLN A 536 30.80 -15.07 0.04
CA GLN A 536 29.51 -15.65 0.43
C GLN A 536 28.44 -15.44 -0.65
N LEU A 537 28.40 -14.27 -1.28
CA LEU A 537 27.49 -14.01 -2.40
C LEU A 537 27.81 -14.92 -3.60
N GLN A 538 29.09 -15.11 -3.93
CA GLN A 538 29.50 -16.01 -5.02
C GLN A 538 29.17 -17.48 -4.71
N GLU A 539 29.35 -17.92 -3.46
CA GLU A 539 28.98 -19.26 -3.02
C GLU A 539 27.46 -19.47 -3.08
N ALA A 540 26.66 -18.51 -2.58
CA ALA A 540 25.20 -18.56 -2.66
C ALA A 540 24.69 -18.55 -4.12
N GLU A 541 25.29 -17.75 -5.00
CA GLU A 541 25.00 -17.77 -6.43
C GLU A 541 25.31 -19.13 -7.06
N ARG A 542 26.43 -19.75 -6.66
CA ARG A 542 26.82 -21.08 -7.13
C ARG A 542 25.86 -22.16 -6.65
N GLU A 543 25.50 -22.16 -5.37
CA GLU A 543 24.51 -23.10 -4.81
C GLU A 543 23.15 -22.94 -5.48
N HIS A 544 22.70 -21.70 -5.70
CA HIS A 544 21.46 -21.43 -6.42
C HIS A 544 21.53 -21.94 -7.87
N LEU A 545 22.64 -21.72 -8.58
CA LEU A 545 22.84 -22.23 -9.93
C LEU A 545 22.90 -23.77 -9.97
N GLU A 546 23.49 -24.41 -8.97
CA GLU A 546 23.50 -25.87 -8.82
C GLU A 546 22.07 -26.39 -8.58
N GLY A 547 21.31 -25.77 -7.67
CA GLY A 547 19.89 -26.10 -7.46
C GLY A 547 19.02 -25.92 -8.70
N VAL A 548 19.23 -24.86 -9.48
CA VAL A 548 18.54 -24.66 -10.77
C VAL A 548 18.91 -25.75 -11.79
N ARG A 549 20.18 -26.19 -11.82
CA ARG A 549 20.61 -27.29 -12.71
C ARG A 549 19.97 -28.62 -12.31
N GLU A 550 19.92 -28.92 -11.02
CA GLU A 550 19.28 -30.14 -10.51
C GLU A 550 17.79 -30.15 -10.82
N ALA A 551 17.07 -29.04 -10.56
CA ALA A 551 15.66 -28.91 -10.90
C ALA A 551 15.41 -29.08 -12.42
N LYS A 552 16.28 -28.52 -13.27
CA LYS A 552 16.20 -28.71 -14.72
C LYS A 552 16.42 -30.17 -15.12
N GLN A 553 17.37 -30.86 -14.50
CA GLN A 553 17.62 -32.28 -14.75
C GLN A 553 16.43 -33.15 -14.32
N GLN A 554 15.84 -32.88 -13.16
CA GLN A 554 14.64 -33.58 -12.67
C GLN A 554 13.46 -33.37 -13.62
N HIS A 555 13.23 -32.14 -14.08
CA HIS A 555 12.17 -31.85 -15.04
C HIS A 555 12.41 -32.58 -16.37
N GLN A 556 13.65 -32.61 -16.85
CA GLN A 556 14.02 -33.36 -18.06
C GLN A 556 13.79 -34.87 -17.90
N GLN A 557 14.11 -35.45 -16.74
CA GLN A 557 13.82 -36.85 -16.44
C GLN A 557 12.32 -37.13 -16.40
N GLN A 558 11.52 -36.26 -15.75
CA GLN A 558 10.06 -36.37 -15.76
C GLN A 558 9.50 -36.31 -17.18
N GLN A 559 10.00 -35.41 -18.02
CA GLN A 559 9.57 -35.30 -19.42
C GLN A 559 9.87 -36.58 -20.21
N GLN A 560 11.03 -37.20 -19.99
CA GLN A 560 11.37 -38.49 -20.61
C GLN A 560 10.47 -39.63 -20.12
N LEU A 561 10.13 -39.67 -18.84
CA LEU A 561 9.21 -40.67 -18.28
C LEU A 561 7.80 -40.50 -18.87
N LEU A 562 7.30 -39.26 -18.97
CA LEU A 562 6.03 -38.96 -19.61
C LEU A 562 6.02 -39.38 -21.08
N GLN A 563 7.10 -39.08 -21.83
CA GLN A 563 7.22 -39.53 -23.22
C GLN A 563 7.18 -41.05 -23.35
N ARG A 564 7.83 -41.80 -22.46
CA ARG A 564 7.77 -43.28 -22.46
C ARG A 564 6.37 -43.79 -22.15
N LEU A 565 5.67 -43.18 -21.19
CA LEU A 565 4.28 -43.55 -20.84
C LEU A 565 3.32 -43.28 -22.01
N VAL A 566 3.47 -42.15 -22.70
CA VAL A 566 2.68 -41.83 -23.90
C VAL A 566 2.95 -42.87 -25.00
N GLN A 567 4.22 -43.17 -25.29
CA GLN A 567 4.57 -44.21 -26.27
C GLN A 567 4.01 -45.58 -25.89
N GLN A 568 4.01 -45.92 -24.60
CA GLN A 568 3.44 -47.18 -24.12
C GLN A 568 1.91 -47.23 -24.31
N GLN A 569 1.20 -46.13 -24.03
CA GLN A 569 -0.24 -46.04 -24.30
C GLN A 569 -0.55 -46.14 -25.80
N GLU A 570 0.21 -45.45 -26.66
CA GLU A 570 0.03 -45.54 -28.11
C GLU A 570 0.22 -46.97 -28.62
N GLN A 571 1.20 -47.71 -28.09
CA GLN A 571 1.40 -49.11 -28.44
C GLN A 571 0.24 -50.00 -28.00
N LEU A 572 -0.28 -49.79 -26.78
CA LEU A 572 -1.45 -50.54 -26.29
C LEU A 572 -2.69 -50.26 -27.15
N LEU A 573 -2.93 -49.00 -27.49
CA LEU A 573 -4.07 -48.60 -28.31
C LEU A 573 -3.96 -49.18 -29.73
N GLN A 574 -2.76 -49.16 -30.34
CA GLN A 574 -2.52 -49.84 -31.62
C GLN A 574 -2.71 -51.37 -31.52
N GLN A 575 -2.38 -51.98 -30.38
CA GLN A 575 -2.60 -53.41 -30.17
C GLN A 575 -4.09 -53.74 -30.07
N GLU A 576 -4.86 -52.94 -29.33
CA GLU A 576 -6.32 -53.06 -29.23
C GLU A 576 -6.99 -52.87 -30.59
N GLU A 577 -6.61 -51.84 -31.35
CA GLU A 577 -7.11 -51.62 -32.71
C GLU A 577 -6.83 -52.82 -33.63
N ARG A 578 -5.61 -53.38 -33.58
CA ARG A 578 -5.28 -54.59 -34.34
C ARG A 578 -6.11 -55.79 -33.92
N GLN A 579 -6.36 -55.97 -32.62
CA GLN A 579 -7.21 -57.05 -32.12
C GLN A 579 -8.65 -56.89 -32.59
N GLN A 580 -9.20 -55.68 -32.54
CA GLN A 580 -10.54 -55.38 -33.05
C GLN A 580 -10.63 -55.62 -34.56
N GLN A 581 -9.62 -55.20 -35.32
CA GLN A 581 -9.56 -55.47 -36.77
C GLN A 581 -9.50 -56.98 -37.07
N GLN A 582 -8.73 -57.75 -36.29
CA GLN A 582 -8.68 -59.21 -36.43
C GLN A 582 -10.01 -59.88 -36.08
N GLN A 583 -10.66 -59.45 -34.99
CA GLN A 583 -11.99 -59.95 -34.60
C GLN A 583 -13.05 -59.61 -35.65
N ALA A 584 -13.05 -58.38 -36.17
CA ALA A 584 -13.94 -57.97 -37.25
C ALA A 584 -13.70 -58.78 -38.53
N ALA A 585 -12.43 -59.01 -38.90
CA ALA A 585 -12.08 -59.82 -40.05
C ALA A 585 -12.54 -61.28 -39.89
N ALA A 586 -12.37 -61.88 -38.70
CA ALA A 586 -12.85 -63.22 -38.39
C ALA A 586 -14.38 -63.30 -38.46
N ALA A 587 -15.10 -62.34 -37.87
CA ALA A 587 -16.55 -62.28 -37.94
C ALA A 587 -17.07 -62.13 -39.38
N VAL A 588 -16.39 -61.35 -40.23
CA VAL A 588 -16.72 -61.24 -41.66
C VAL A 588 -16.50 -62.57 -42.38
N GLN A 589 -15.40 -63.29 -42.09
CA GLN A 589 -15.15 -64.62 -42.66
C GLN A 589 -16.21 -65.64 -42.24
N ASP A 590 -16.59 -65.67 -40.97
CA ASP A 590 -17.64 -66.56 -40.45
C ASP A 590 -18.99 -66.28 -41.14
N LEU A 591 -19.32 -65.00 -41.32
CA LEU A 591 -20.56 -64.57 -41.96
C LEU A 591 -20.57 -64.90 -43.46
N GLN A 592 -19.42 -64.78 -44.14
CA GLN A 592 -19.23 -65.26 -45.52
C GLN A 592 -19.39 -66.78 -45.61
N GLN A 593 -18.86 -67.54 -44.65
CA GLN A 593 -18.98 -68.99 -44.63
C GLN A 593 -20.43 -69.43 -44.39
N GLN A 594 -21.15 -68.79 -43.47
CA GLN A 594 -22.58 -68.99 -43.27
C GLN A 594 -23.39 -68.67 -44.54
N GLN A 595 -23.05 -67.57 -45.22
CA GLN A 595 -23.70 -67.22 -46.49
C GLN A 595 -23.47 -68.31 -47.55
N GLN A 596 -22.26 -68.84 -47.70
CA GLN A 596 -21.97 -69.94 -48.61
C GLN A 596 -22.75 -71.21 -48.24
N GLN A 597 -22.82 -71.56 -46.96
CA GLN A 597 -23.60 -72.71 -46.49
C GLN A 597 -25.09 -72.54 -46.79
N ALA A 598 -25.65 -71.35 -46.54
CA ALA A 598 -27.04 -71.03 -46.86
C ALA A 598 -27.31 -71.12 -48.37
N LEU A 599 -26.37 -70.65 -49.20
CA LEU A 599 -26.45 -70.79 -50.66
C LEU A 599 -26.41 -72.26 -51.11
N GLN A 600 -25.54 -73.09 -50.51
CA GLN A 600 -25.49 -74.53 -50.78
C GLN A 600 -26.79 -75.23 -50.39
N GLN A 601 -27.34 -74.91 -49.20
CA GLN A 601 -28.64 -75.44 -48.76
C GLN A 601 -29.77 -75.03 -49.69
N LYS A 602 -29.81 -73.75 -50.13
CA LYS A 602 -30.78 -73.27 -51.12
C LYS A 602 -30.66 -74.05 -52.42
N HIS A 603 -29.45 -74.34 -52.90
CA HIS A 603 -29.24 -75.09 -54.13
C HIS A 603 -29.74 -76.54 -54.00
N LEU A 604 -29.48 -77.18 -52.87
CA LEU A 604 -29.98 -78.53 -52.56
C LEU A 604 -31.52 -78.57 -52.53
N LEU A 605 -32.16 -77.60 -51.86
CA LEU A 605 -33.63 -77.50 -51.82
C LEU A 605 -34.23 -77.27 -53.20
N LEU A 606 -33.60 -76.42 -54.03
CA LEU A 606 -34.03 -76.21 -55.42
C LEU A 606 -33.92 -77.50 -56.25
N GLN A 607 -32.86 -78.29 -56.05
CA GLN A 607 -32.71 -79.58 -56.72
C GLN A 607 -33.77 -80.59 -56.26
N GLN A 608 -34.06 -80.66 -54.96
CA GLN A 608 -35.14 -81.49 -54.42
C GLN A 608 -36.52 -81.08 -54.96
N LEU A 609 -36.81 -79.78 -55.00
CA LEU A 609 -38.04 -79.23 -55.60
C LEU A 609 -38.14 -79.57 -57.08
N LYS A 610 -37.04 -79.50 -57.83
CA LYS A 610 -37.01 -79.87 -59.24
C LYS A 610 -37.32 -81.36 -59.44
N CYS A 611 -36.69 -82.25 -58.67
CA CYS A 611 -37.01 -83.68 -58.71
C CYS A 611 -38.49 -83.95 -58.35
N LEU A 612 -39.03 -83.27 -57.34
CA LEU A 612 -40.44 -83.37 -56.95
C LEU A 612 -41.38 -82.86 -58.06
N ALA A 613 -41.02 -81.78 -58.74
CA ALA A 613 -41.79 -81.27 -59.87
C ALA A 613 -41.76 -82.26 -61.05
N GLU A 614 -40.60 -82.84 -61.35
CA GLU A 614 -40.45 -83.87 -62.39
C GLU A 614 -41.25 -85.13 -62.06
N THR A 615 -41.25 -85.60 -60.80
CA THR A 615 -42.09 -86.75 -60.40
C THR A 615 -43.58 -86.42 -60.43
N LYS A 616 -43.99 -85.23 -59.97
CA LYS A 616 -45.38 -84.79 -60.06
C LYS A 616 -45.83 -84.64 -61.51
N GLN A 617 -44.99 -84.10 -62.38
CA GLN A 617 -45.28 -84.00 -63.80
C GLN A 617 -45.42 -85.38 -64.44
N ALA A 618 -44.56 -86.35 -64.07
CA ALA A 618 -44.70 -87.74 -64.50
C ALA A 618 -46.01 -88.37 -64.01
N GLU A 619 -46.41 -88.16 -62.76
CA GLU A 619 -47.72 -88.58 -62.21
C GLU A 619 -48.88 -87.95 -62.98
N TYR A 620 -48.84 -86.64 -63.26
CA TYR A 620 -49.84 -85.95 -64.07
C TYR A 620 -49.93 -86.54 -65.48
N THR A 621 -48.81 -86.77 -66.16
CA THR A 621 -48.82 -87.40 -67.48
C THR A 621 -49.35 -88.84 -67.45
N ALA A 622 -49.08 -89.60 -66.38
CA ALA A 622 -49.62 -90.94 -66.21
C ALA A 622 -51.14 -90.91 -65.97
N LEU A 623 -51.63 -89.94 -65.18
CA LEU A 623 -53.06 -89.70 -64.99
C LEU A 623 -53.74 -89.24 -66.29
N GLU A 624 -53.09 -88.37 -67.08
CA GLU A 624 -53.57 -87.96 -68.40
C GLU A 624 -53.65 -89.16 -69.36
N GLN A 625 -52.64 -90.05 -69.36
CA GLN A 625 -52.68 -91.29 -70.14
C GLN A 625 -53.82 -92.21 -69.69
N GLN A 626 -54.03 -92.37 -68.37
CA GLN A 626 -55.15 -93.14 -67.84
C GLN A 626 -56.51 -92.50 -68.19
N LEU A 627 -56.62 -91.17 -68.17
CA LEU A 627 -57.83 -90.47 -68.61
C LEU A 627 -58.03 -90.61 -70.12
N LEU A 628 -56.97 -90.61 -70.92
CA LEU A 628 -57.04 -90.89 -72.36
C LEU A 628 -57.51 -92.32 -72.61
N GLU A 629 -56.94 -93.32 -71.93
CA GLU A 629 -57.37 -94.72 -72.00
C GLU A 629 -58.83 -94.89 -71.56
N LEU A 630 -59.26 -94.17 -70.51
CA LEU A 630 -60.67 -94.14 -70.09
C LEU A 630 -61.56 -93.42 -71.10
N SER A 631 -61.07 -92.38 -71.79
CA SER A 631 -61.79 -91.70 -72.87
C SER A 631 -61.84 -92.53 -74.16
N GLU A 632 -60.86 -93.37 -74.42
CA GLU A 632 -60.90 -94.35 -75.52
C GLU A 632 -61.81 -95.53 -75.17
N ALA A 633 -61.90 -95.92 -73.89
CA ALA A 633 -62.87 -96.90 -73.39
C ALA A 633 -64.31 -96.36 -73.39
N LEU A 634 -64.49 -95.05 -73.24
CA LEU A 634 -65.74 -94.32 -73.47
C LEU A 634 -65.77 -93.82 -74.93
N GLY A 635 -66.01 -94.73 -75.87
CA GLY A 635 -66.07 -94.44 -77.31
C GLY A 635 -66.89 -93.18 -77.69
N PRO A 636 -66.63 -92.60 -78.88
CA PRO A 636 -67.03 -91.24 -79.23
C PRO A 636 -68.56 -91.08 -79.20
N SER A 637 -69.03 -90.16 -78.36
CA SER A 637 -70.36 -89.56 -78.52
C SER A 637 -70.26 -88.40 -79.52
N PRO A 638 -71.17 -88.29 -80.50
CA PRO A 638 -71.00 -87.46 -81.68
C PRO A 638 -71.43 -86.00 -81.46
N ASN A 639 -70.92 -85.12 -82.33
CA ASN A 639 -71.26 -83.72 -82.64
C ASN A 639 -70.18 -82.72 -82.20
N GLN A 640 -69.36 -82.22 -83.13
CA GLN A 640 -69.66 -81.08 -84.03
C GLN A 640 -69.88 -79.77 -83.24
N GLU A 641 -68.88 -78.89 -83.20
CA GLU A 641 -68.82 -77.67 -84.04
C GLU A 641 -67.60 -76.82 -83.65
N GLU A 642 -66.92 -76.34 -84.68
CA GLU A 642 -65.82 -75.36 -84.64
C GLU A 642 -66.43 -73.91 -84.72
N PRO A 643 -65.65 -72.82 -84.78
CA PRO A 643 -65.58 -71.71 -83.81
C PRO A 643 -66.28 -70.42 -84.34
N PRO A 644 -66.13 -69.18 -83.79
CA PRO A 644 -64.86 -68.42 -83.85
C PRO A 644 -64.59 -67.35 -82.74
N GLN A 645 -63.32 -66.92 -82.69
CA GLN A 645 -62.72 -65.70 -82.09
C GLN A 645 -62.46 -65.62 -80.58
#